data_AF-A0A1S3K4T2-F1
#
_entry.id   AF-A0A1S3K4T2-F1
#
_cell.length_a   1.000
_cell.length_b   1.000
_cell.length_c   1.000
_cell.angle_alpha   90.00
_cell.angle_beta   90.00
_cell.angle_gamma   90.00
#
_symmetry.space_group_name_H-M   'P 1'
#
loop_
_entity.id
_entity.type
_entity.pdbx_description
1 polymer ?
#
loop_
_entity_poly.entity_id
_entity_poly.type
_entity_poly.pdbx_seq_one_letter_code
_entity_poly.pdbx_strand_id
1 'polypeptide(L)'
;MAASLRCMSRRWRGASWKIHTLFARGQPTHNRLFKVTASTSVKHHDIEQAHYQVQTEKPLKAFRKRKASLVIFDKDGTMICFHAMWGPWARIVAKKIEEGSGLKIADKVYEVFGYCNQKNIVEPGVLAEGTSAMVKQRLQNLLVSEGIDKERADQIVKDSYVEADHTSKESLRPLDDLHTLFRVLKEHDMKIAICTSDSRYGTLQSLESLGLLSQIDRLVCGDDIDNIPKPAQYNANMICSELNVDPSEAIMVGDSLADVGMGRLANLGGSIGVSTGVTPREELEPHADVVVDRLMDIVPLILPAEVHTNYSLVAEDGQVCYPPQTGADQRGVVKPRRSVAIRPGKKASLVIFDKDGSLVYFNSYWPEWIKKLKQRLEVNSGLNLGDKVYSMLGFCTESGKFGPGLWAEATHSEMCHRLEDILCDQGMYRYRAKQVIEQSYNECSDSSHYESAKPVGNLVAMFKTLKEYGVKIAICTSNPRDVTLNIFKELGIMPYVDTMVCGDDRDGLFKPSPDAVRKICECLDVNPSETFVVGDTMSDIGMGKMANVAKTVGVLTGVSSAEDLESHADHVVPSIREVLGLLLPEDHRQILEQHEAELDQSEVKDSRVNSSAVKGSGKVGITNQQKRGFLTSSGNHVSSSQRQYSTSVSSGADTYDYVIVGAGSAGCVLANRLSVDPNNRVLVLEAGPEDKWWNWKIHMPAALMYNLCDDKYNWYYHTVPQKHMNDRVMYWPRGRVWGGSSALNAMVYIRGHAYDYDRWEKEGAAGWSYADCLPYFRKAQTHDDCGADEYRGGDGPLHVSHGKTNNPLFKAFVDAALQAGYPYTPDMNGYQQEGFGPMDMTIHNGKRWSASQGYLRPALDRSNLTVQSLAMTHRVLFEGNRAVGVEYKQKKGAELKHVRAEKEVILSGGAINSPQLLMFSGVGDADDLKKLDLPVVQHLPGVGQNLQDHLEVYFQQECSQPITLYSAQWKFPHNMIRIGLQWFLTQKGWGASAHLETGGFIRTRPGLEHPNIQFHFLPSTVNDHGRKMGDRHAFQCHMGTMISPSRGYLKLKSANPYDHPILDPNYMSTEEDWVDFRAAVRLTREIFAQKAFDQFRGPELLPGSHVTTDEQIDTYIKNYGDSAYHPSCTCKMGAEDDKMAVVNNKAQVFGIENLRVVDASIMPSVVSGNLNAPTIMTAEKCADIILGNPPLPRSTAKVWRPKSLDTQRTTEGVDD
;
A
#
# COMPACT_ATOMS: atom_id res chain seq x y z
N MET A 1 -16.30 57.68 37.77
CA MET A 1 -16.45 57.72 39.24
C MET A 1 -15.38 56.81 39.82
N ALA A 2 -14.27 57.37 40.34
CA ALA A 2 -14.02 57.66 41.76
C ALA A 2 -14.07 56.38 42.63
N ALA A 3 -13.13 56.01 43.51
CA ALA A 3 -11.94 56.60 44.12
C ALA A 3 -11.13 55.41 44.71
N SER A 4 -9.84 55.26 44.44
CA SER A 4 -8.70 55.69 45.28
C SER A 4 -8.71 55.24 46.77
N LEU A 5 -7.60 54.55 47.12
CA LEU A 5 -6.75 54.76 48.32
C LEU A 5 -7.12 54.12 49.68
N ARG A 6 -6.27 53.19 50.14
CA ARG A 6 -5.34 53.27 51.32
C ARG A 6 -5.04 51.85 51.88
N CYS A 7 -3.91 51.51 52.48
CA CYS A 7 -2.53 52.02 52.60
C CYS A 7 -1.76 51.05 53.56
N MET A 8 -0.43 51.22 53.66
CA MET A 8 0.54 50.68 54.64
C MET A 8 1.18 49.31 54.28
N SER A 9 2.42 49.15 53.82
CA SER A 9 3.75 49.80 53.98
C SER A 9 4.54 49.42 55.25
N ARG A 10 5.79 48.91 55.02
CA ARG A 10 7.05 48.93 55.82
C ARG A 10 7.68 47.51 55.89
N ARG A 11 8.99 47.27 55.67
CA ARG A 11 10.17 48.14 55.44
C ARG A 11 11.40 47.26 55.02
N TRP A 12 12.15 47.68 53.97
CA TRP A 12 13.64 47.91 53.88
C TRP A 12 14.62 46.71 54.04
N ARG A 13 15.77 46.49 53.35
CA ARG A 13 16.82 47.20 52.53
C ARG A 13 17.60 46.12 51.73
N GLY A 14 18.34 46.36 50.64
CA GLY A 14 18.71 47.60 49.93
C GLY A 14 19.74 47.38 48.81
N ALA A 15 19.89 48.44 47.98
CA ALA A 15 21.01 48.88 47.11
C ALA A 15 21.55 47.97 45.99
N SER A 16 21.89 48.42 44.76
CA SER A 16 21.88 49.72 44.05
C SER A 16 22.13 49.49 42.54
N TRP A 17 21.32 50.04 41.62
CA TRP A 17 21.59 51.15 40.67
C TRP A 17 22.96 51.11 39.92
N LYS A 18 23.08 51.28 38.59
CA LYS A 18 22.58 52.40 37.74
C LYS A 18 22.48 52.05 36.24
N ILE A 19 21.61 52.83 35.61
CA ILE A 19 21.24 52.98 34.18
C ILE A 19 21.91 54.23 33.59
N HIS A 20 22.12 54.29 32.25
CA HIS A 20 21.90 55.47 31.37
C HIS A 20 21.76 54.94 29.91
N THR A 21 20.63 54.98 29.16
CA THR A 21 19.90 56.07 28.42
C THR A 21 20.80 57.01 27.59
N LEU A 22 20.59 57.31 26.29
CA LEU A 22 19.43 57.92 25.59
C LEU A 22 19.58 57.91 24.03
N PHE A 23 18.46 57.79 23.27
CA PHE A 23 17.95 58.54 22.07
C PHE A 23 18.87 58.82 20.83
N ALA A 24 18.46 58.95 19.54
CA ALA A 24 17.20 59.03 18.78
C ALA A 24 17.42 59.11 17.24
N ARG A 25 16.35 58.84 16.45
CA ARG A 25 15.91 59.39 15.13
C ARG A 25 16.62 59.05 13.80
N GLY A 26 15.80 58.67 12.79
CA GLY A 26 15.98 59.00 11.36
C GLY A 26 15.66 57.90 10.31
N GLN A 27 14.56 58.04 9.55
CA GLN A 27 14.29 57.33 8.26
C GLN A 27 14.90 58.12 7.06
N PRO A 28 14.62 57.81 5.77
CA PRO A 28 14.97 56.63 4.92
C PRO A 28 15.68 57.08 3.60
N THR A 29 16.20 56.16 2.73
CA THR A 29 16.19 56.25 1.22
C THR A 29 17.12 55.27 0.45
N HIS A 30 16.53 54.63 -0.57
CA HIS A 30 16.97 54.23 -1.96
C HIS A 30 18.42 53.90 -2.42
N ASN A 31 18.49 52.76 -3.14
CA ASN A 31 19.15 52.45 -4.45
C ASN A 31 20.39 53.24 -4.96
N ARG A 32 21.49 52.53 -5.26
CA ARG A 32 22.08 52.33 -6.63
C ARG A 32 23.44 51.61 -6.64
N LEU A 33 23.53 50.56 -7.48
CA LEU A 33 24.57 50.22 -8.48
C LEU A 33 26.02 50.76 -8.33
N PHE A 34 27.01 49.86 -8.34
CA PHE A 34 28.29 49.95 -9.11
C PHE A 34 28.83 48.51 -9.33
N LYS A 35 28.86 47.97 -10.56
CA LYS A 35 29.89 48.06 -11.63
C LYS A 35 31.17 47.25 -11.35
N VAL A 36 31.31 46.16 -12.14
CA VAL A 36 32.46 45.27 -12.26
C VAL A 36 33.61 45.96 -13.01
N THR A 37 34.85 45.71 -12.57
CA THR A 37 36.05 45.77 -13.42
C THR A 37 36.94 44.56 -13.14
N ALA A 38 37.38 43.94 -14.23
CA ALA A 38 38.05 42.64 -14.32
C ALA A 38 39.56 42.68 -14.04
N SER A 39 40.12 41.57 -13.53
CA SER A 39 40.98 40.67 -14.31
C SER A 39 41.70 39.68 -13.38
N THR A 40 41.40 38.39 -13.54
CA THR A 40 42.35 37.26 -13.56
C THR A 40 41.58 35.99 -13.85
N SER A 41 42.02 35.29 -14.90
CA SER A 41 41.43 34.07 -15.44
C SER A 41 41.52 32.91 -14.45
N VAL A 42 40.37 32.45 -13.97
CA VAL A 42 40.16 31.09 -13.47
C VAL A 42 39.08 30.47 -14.35
N LYS A 43 39.36 29.28 -14.90
CA LYS A 43 38.46 28.61 -15.85
C LYS A 43 37.13 28.29 -15.17
N HIS A 44 36.03 28.69 -15.81
CA HIS A 44 34.66 28.49 -15.32
C HIS A 44 34.28 27.02 -15.10
N HIS A 45 35.07 26.07 -15.60
CA HIS A 45 34.84 24.63 -15.46
C HIS A 45 35.19 24.08 -14.07
N ASP A 46 36.20 24.66 -13.39
CA ASP A 46 36.71 24.14 -12.12
C ASP A 46 35.83 24.54 -10.92
N ILE A 47 35.02 25.60 -11.04
CA ILE A 47 34.11 26.08 -9.99
C ILE A 47 32.75 25.38 -10.08
N GLU A 48 32.27 25.02 -11.28
CA GLU A 48 31.04 24.24 -11.44
C GLU A 48 31.23 22.77 -11.02
N GLN A 49 32.36 22.12 -11.33
CA GLN A 49 32.62 20.75 -10.85
C GLN A 49 32.80 20.68 -9.34
N ALA A 50 33.47 21.65 -8.72
CA ALA A 50 33.63 21.69 -7.26
C ALA A 50 32.31 22.01 -6.52
N HIS A 51 31.45 22.88 -7.07
CA HIS A 51 30.13 23.14 -6.49
C HIS A 51 29.14 21.99 -6.73
N TYR A 52 29.24 21.27 -7.85
CA TYR A 52 28.42 20.11 -8.16
C TYR A 52 28.82 18.89 -7.32
N GLN A 53 30.12 18.62 -7.12
CA GLN A 53 30.60 17.54 -6.23
C GLN A 53 30.27 17.79 -4.76
N VAL A 54 30.35 19.03 -4.27
CA VAL A 54 30.08 19.35 -2.86
C VAL A 54 28.58 19.38 -2.53
N GLN A 55 27.69 19.65 -3.50
CA GLN A 55 26.23 19.57 -3.32
C GLN A 55 25.66 18.16 -3.50
N THR A 56 26.31 17.27 -4.27
CA THR A 56 25.85 15.88 -4.50
C THR A 56 26.38 14.88 -3.47
N GLU A 57 27.56 15.10 -2.88
CA GLU A 57 28.11 14.18 -1.85
C GLU A 57 27.36 14.22 -0.51
N LYS A 58 26.85 15.40 -0.09
CA LYS A 58 26.19 15.58 1.21
C LYS A 58 24.84 14.84 1.33
N PRO A 59 23.95 14.88 0.32
CA PRO A 59 22.71 14.10 0.29
C PRO A 59 22.97 12.59 0.23
N LEU A 60 23.91 12.13 -0.61
CA LEU A 60 24.23 10.70 -0.74
C LEU A 60 24.82 10.10 0.55
N LYS A 61 25.73 10.81 1.22
CA LYS A 61 26.26 10.38 2.54
C LYS A 61 25.20 10.37 3.64
N ALA A 62 24.14 11.17 3.52
CA ALA A 62 23.00 11.17 4.44
C ALA A 62 21.98 10.06 4.12
N PHE A 63 21.84 9.70 2.84
CA PHE A 63 20.98 8.60 2.37
C PHE A 63 21.58 7.24 2.76
N ARG A 64 22.87 7.00 2.51
CA ARG A 64 23.61 5.75 2.84
C ARG A 64 23.67 5.42 4.34
N LYS A 65 23.35 6.37 5.23
CA LYS A 65 23.32 6.15 6.69
C LYS A 65 21.99 5.60 7.20
N ARG A 66 20.97 5.49 6.34
CA ARG A 66 19.62 5.03 6.72
C ARG A 66 19.56 3.52 6.63
N LYS A 67 18.97 2.87 7.64
CA LYS A 67 18.76 1.43 7.65
C LYS A 67 17.47 1.13 6.88
N ALA A 68 17.54 0.39 5.78
CA ALA A 68 16.38 -0.04 5.03
C ALA A 68 16.00 -1.48 5.38
N SER A 69 14.70 -1.76 5.53
CA SER A 69 14.15 -3.10 5.78
C SER A 69 13.01 -3.47 4.82
N LEU A 70 12.58 -2.54 3.95
CA LEU A 70 11.58 -2.74 2.90
C LEU A 70 11.93 -1.94 1.64
N VAL A 71 11.76 -2.56 0.47
CA VAL A 71 11.76 -1.86 -0.83
C VAL A 71 10.40 -2.04 -1.50
N ILE A 72 9.81 -0.92 -1.93
CA ILE A 72 8.54 -0.86 -2.66
C ILE A 72 8.87 -0.47 -4.11
N PHE A 73 8.55 -1.33 -5.06
CA PHE A 73 8.80 -1.12 -6.49
C PHE A 73 7.51 -0.76 -7.23
N ASP A 74 7.59 0.19 -8.16
CA ASP A 74 6.68 0.15 -9.31
C ASP A 74 7.07 -0.97 -10.30
N LYS A 75 6.13 -1.41 -11.13
CA LYS A 75 6.35 -2.47 -12.12
C LYS A 75 6.81 -1.93 -13.47
N ASP A 76 6.07 -1.02 -14.09
CA ASP A 76 6.21 -0.66 -15.50
C ASP A 76 7.11 0.56 -15.64
N GLY A 77 8.16 0.47 -16.46
CA GLY A 77 9.20 1.52 -16.53
C GLY A 77 10.27 1.38 -15.44
N THR A 78 9.95 0.64 -14.36
CA THR A 78 10.87 0.33 -13.26
C THR A 78 11.45 -1.09 -13.33
N MET A 79 10.61 -2.13 -13.36
CA MET A 79 11.06 -3.54 -13.45
C MET A 79 11.06 -4.05 -14.90
N ILE A 80 10.08 -3.63 -15.70
CA ILE A 80 9.90 -4.05 -17.10
C ILE A 80 9.75 -2.84 -18.03
N CYS A 81 10.10 -3.01 -19.31
CA CYS A 81 10.05 -1.92 -20.28
C CYS A 81 8.62 -1.45 -20.55
N PHE A 82 8.31 -0.21 -20.14
CA PHE A 82 6.98 0.39 -20.29
C PHE A 82 6.50 0.38 -21.75
N HIS A 83 7.35 0.84 -22.67
CA HIS A 83 6.97 1.02 -24.07
C HIS A 83 6.71 -0.30 -24.80
N ALA A 84 7.42 -1.37 -24.42
CA ALA A 84 7.26 -2.69 -25.01
C ALA A 84 5.87 -3.28 -24.71
N MET A 85 5.37 -3.08 -23.49
CA MET A 85 4.06 -3.55 -23.07
C MET A 85 2.93 -2.66 -23.60
N TRP A 86 3.04 -1.36 -23.39
CA TRP A 86 1.89 -0.45 -23.53
C TRP A 86 1.73 0.18 -24.91
N GLY A 87 2.79 0.24 -25.71
CA GLY A 87 2.73 0.75 -27.09
C GLY A 87 1.84 -0.08 -28.02
N PRO A 88 2.04 -1.41 -28.13
CA PRO A 88 1.16 -2.29 -28.91
C PRO A 88 -0.29 -2.25 -28.40
N TRP A 89 -0.48 -2.27 -27.09
CA TRP A 89 -1.80 -2.21 -26.46
C TRP A 89 -2.55 -0.93 -26.81
N ALA A 90 -1.90 0.24 -26.71
CA ALA A 90 -2.50 1.54 -27.02
C ALA A 90 -3.02 1.60 -28.46
N ARG A 91 -2.27 1.05 -29.43
CA ARG A 91 -2.70 0.97 -30.84
C ARG A 91 -3.91 0.05 -31.04
N ILE A 92 -3.95 -1.08 -30.35
CA ILE A 92 -5.07 -2.03 -30.45
C ILE A 92 -6.34 -1.40 -29.89
N VAL A 93 -6.27 -0.78 -28.70
CA VAL A 93 -7.44 -0.13 -28.09
C VAL A 93 -7.90 1.07 -28.89
N ALA A 94 -6.99 1.93 -29.37
CA ALA A 94 -7.34 3.06 -30.22
C ALA A 94 -8.09 2.62 -31.48
N LYS A 95 -7.59 1.58 -32.17
CA LYS A 95 -8.25 1.01 -33.34
C LYS A 95 -9.65 0.47 -33.03
N LYS A 96 -9.81 -0.28 -31.92
CA LYS A 96 -11.11 -0.82 -31.52
C LYS A 96 -12.11 0.28 -31.15
N ILE A 97 -11.65 1.34 -30.49
CA ILE A 97 -12.48 2.51 -30.15
C ILE A 97 -12.94 3.22 -31.43
N GLU A 98 -12.09 3.40 -32.45
CA GLU A 98 -12.52 3.93 -33.75
C GLU A 98 -13.54 3.03 -34.44
N GLU A 99 -13.32 1.71 -34.46
CA GLU A 99 -14.24 0.73 -35.05
C GLU A 99 -15.60 0.70 -34.33
N GLY A 100 -15.62 0.74 -33.00
CA GLY A 100 -16.83 0.71 -32.18
C GLY A 100 -17.62 2.02 -32.18
N SER A 101 -16.92 3.16 -32.26
CA SER A 101 -17.56 4.49 -32.32
C SER A 101 -17.98 4.90 -33.73
N GLY A 102 -17.33 4.38 -34.77
CA GLY A 102 -17.49 4.85 -36.15
C GLY A 102 -16.88 6.23 -36.40
N LEU A 103 -16.05 6.73 -35.48
CA LEU A 103 -15.39 8.04 -35.56
C LEU A 103 -13.89 7.87 -35.84
N LYS A 104 -13.29 8.85 -36.52
CA LYS A 104 -11.83 8.95 -36.69
C LYS A 104 -11.22 9.70 -35.51
N ILE A 105 -10.92 8.99 -34.43
CA ILE A 105 -10.53 9.57 -33.13
C ILE A 105 -9.26 8.95 -32.53
N ALA A 106 -8.51 8.11 -33.27
CA ALA A 106 -7.30 7.46 -32.76
C ALA A 106 -6.28 8.45 -32.18
N ASP A 107 -6.04 9.59 -32.83
CA ASP A 107 -5.08 10.59 -32.34
C ASP A 107 -5.52 11.19 -30.99
N LYS A 108 -6.83 11.41 -30.79
CA LYS A 108 -7.38 11.88 -29.51
C LYS A 108 -7.31 10.79 -28.43
N VAL A 109 -7.48 9.52 -28.82
CA VAL A 109 -7.30 8.38 -27.92
C VAL A 109 -5.83 8.24 -27.49
N TYR A 110 -4.90 8.44 -28.41
CA TYR A 110 -3.46 8.46 -28.12
C TYR A 110 -3.09 9.62 -27.18
N GLU A 111 -3.67 10.80 -27.38
CA GLU A 111 -3.50 11.94 -26.47
C GLU A 111 -4.03 11.62 -25.07
N VAL A 112 -5.22 10.98 -24.96
CA VAL A 112 -5.75 10.52 -23.67
C VAL A 112 -4.76 9.58 -22.99
N PHE A 113 -4.17 8.63 -23.71
CA PHE A 113 -3.19 7.69 -23.15
C PHE A 113 -1.84 8.34 -22.80
N GLY A 114 -1.48 9.46 -23.43
CA GLY A 114 -0.10 9.95 -23.41
C GLY A 114 0.83 9.12 -24.31
N TYR A 115 0.32 8.56 -25.41
CA TYR A 115 1.12 7.74 -26.32
C TYR A 115 1.45 8.50 -27.61
N CYS A 116 2.74 8.58 -27.95
CA CYS A 116 3.21 9.21 -29.18
C CYS A 116 3.36 8.18 -30.30
N ASN A 117 2.37 8.10 -31.20
CA ASN A 117 2.38 7.11 -32.29
C ASN A 117 3.56 7.27 -33.29
N GLN A 118 4.09 8.49 -33.46
CA GLN A 118 5.23 8.75 -34.36
C GLN A 118 6.55 8.23 -33.78
N LYS A 119 6.71 8.34 -32.46
CA LYS A 119 7.92 7.93 -31.73
C LYS A 119 7.81 6.50 -31.18
N ASN A 120 6.60 5.93 -31.15
CA ASN A 120 6.29 4.65 -30.50
C ASN A 120 6.71 4.61 -29.02
N ILE A 121 6.51 5.71 -28.30
CA ILE A 121 6.80 5.82 -26.87
C ILE A 121 5.54 6.22 -26.11
N VAL A 122 5.49 5.85 -24.84
CA VAL A 122 4.52 6.38 -23.88
C VAL A 122 5.22 7.53 -23.16
N GLU A 123 4.61 8.71 -23.21
CA GLU A 123 5.02 9.92 -22.51
C GLU A 123 4.22 10.01 -21.18
N PRO A 124 4.63 10.84 -20.21
CA PRO A 124 3.88 11.04 -18.98
C PRO A 124 2.40 11.39 -19.24
N GLY A 125 1.48 10.63 -18.65
CA GLY A 125 0.04 10.71 -18.97
C GLY A 125 -0.79 9.68 -18.21
N VAL A 126 -2.10 9.58 -18.51
CA VAL A 126 -3.02 8.72 -17.72
C VAL A 126 -2.67 7.23 -17.80
N LEU A 127 -1.97 6.79 -18.85
CA LEU A 127 -1.52 5.40 -18.99
C LEU A 127 -0.34 5.10 -18.06
N ALA A 128 0.55 6.07 -17.82
CA ALA A 128 1.68 5.91 -16.91
C ALA A 128 1.31 6.13 -15.43
N GLU A 129 0.39 7.04 -15.16
CA GLU A 129 0.12 7.50 -13.78
C GLU A 129 -1.26 7.11 -13.25
N GLY A 130 -2.20 6.71 -14.12
CA GLY A 130 -3.59 6.43 -13.78
C GLY A 130 -3.90 4.93 -13.68
N THR A 131 -5.01 4.59 -13.00
CA THR A 131 -5.51 3.21 -12.98
C THR A 131 -6.31 2.89 -14.24
N SER A 132 -6.49 1.59 -14.52
CA SER A 132 -7.36 1.12 -15.61
C SER A 132 -8.78 1.73 -15.57
N ALA A 133 -9.31 2.02 -14.37
CA ALA A 133 -10.60 2.69 -14.22
C ALA A 133 -10.55 4.16 -14.69
N MET A 134 -9.48 4.89 -14.36
CA MET A 134 -9.26 6.26 -14.82
C MET A 134 -9.08 6.32 -16.34
N VAL A 135 -8.35 5.37 -16.93
CA VAL A 135 -8.19 5.26 -18.39
C VAL A 135 -9.55 5.06 -19.05
N LYS A 136 -10.38 4.11 -18.56
CA LYS A 136 -11.74 3.86 -19.08
C LYS A 136 -12.63 5.10 -18.97
N GLN A 137 -12.58 5.80 -17.85
CA GLN A 137 -13.36 7.03 -17.64
C GLN A 137 -12.96 8.15 -18.61
N ARG A 138 -11.65 8.34 -18.88
CA ARG A 138 -11.17 9.32 -19.85
C ARG A 138 -11.64 8.99 -21.28
N LEU A 139 -11.63 7.71 -21.65
CA LEU A 139 -12.15 7.26 -22.94
C LEU A 139 -13.67 7.47 -23.07
N GLN A 140 -14.43 7.18 -22.02
CA GLN A 140 -15.88 7.45 -21.99
C GLN A 140 -16.17 8.93 -22.18
N ASN A 141 -15.46 9.79 -21.44
CA ASN A 141 -15.61 11.25 -21.55
C ASN A 141 -15.23 11.77 -22.94
N LEU A 142 -14.17 11.23 -23.55
CA LEU A 142 -13.79 11.54 -24.93
C LEU A 142 -14.94 11.20 -25.89
N LEU A 143 -15.47 9.98 -25.85
CA LEU A 143 -16.58 9.56 -26.73
C LEU A 143 -17.84 10.41 -26.55
N VAL A 144 -18.19 10.74 -25.30
CA VAL A 144 -19.32 11.64 -25.00
C VAL A 144 -19.09 13.04 -25.57
N SER A 145 -17.86 13.56 -25.46
CA SER A 145 -17.51 14.86 -26.03
C SER A 145 -17.56 14.90 -27.56
N GLU A 146 -17.36 13.75 -28.22
CA GLU A 146 -17.48 13.59 -29.67
C GLU A 146 -18.92 13.29 -30.12
N GLY A 147 -19.90 13.33 -29.21
CA GLY A 147 -21.32 13.23 -29.52
C GLY A 147 -21.91 11.81 -29.44
N ILE A 148 -21.19 10.85 -28.87
CA ILE A 148 -21.72 9.51 -28.58
C ILE A 148 -22.53 9.56 -27.28
N ASP A 149 -23.70 8.94 -27.26
CA ASP A 149 -24.52 8.86 -26.05
C ASP A 149 -23.79 8.07 -24.94
N LYS A 150 -24.05 8.41 -23.68
CA LYS A 150 -23.29 7.87 -22.53
C LYS A 150 -23.38 6.34 -22.42
N GLU A 151 -24.55 5.76 -22.63
CA GLU A 151 -24.77 4.31 -22.51
C GLU A 151 -24.02 3.55 -23.62
N ARG A 152 -24.04 4.09 -24.84
CA ARG A 152 -23.26 3.56 -25.95
C ARG A 152 -21.76 3.79 -25.80
N ALA A 153 -21.33 4.92 -25.26
CA ALA A 153 -19.92 5.19 -24.96
C ALA A 153 -19.38 4.18 -23.94
N ASP A 154 -20.16 3.88 -22.89
CA ASP A 154 -19.83 2.86 -21.90
C ASP A 154 -19.69 1.47 -22.54
N GLN A 155 -20.61 1.11 -23.43
CA GLN A 155 -20.56 -0.17 -24.15
C GLN A 155 -19.36 -0.26 -25.10
N ILE A 156 -19.07 0.80 -25.86
CA ILE A 156 -17.92 0.86 -26.77
C ILE A 156 -16.60 0.69 -26.01
N VAL A 157 -16.43 1.41 -24.89
CA VAL A 157 -15.21 1.29 -24.08
C VAL A 157 -15.09 -0.11 -23.48
N LYS A 158 -16.19 -0.70 -23.01
CA LYS A 158 -16.20 -2.06 -22.47
C LYS A 158 -15.79 -3.11 -23.50
N ASP A 159 -16.27 -2.99 -24.74
CA ASP A 159 -15.98 -3.97 -25.81
C ASP A 159 -14.58 -3.75 -26.44
N SER A 160 -14.07 -2.52 -26.36
CA SER A 160 -12.79 -2.14 -26.96
C SER A 160 -11.59 -2.32 -26.03
N TYR A 161 -11.79 -2.23 -24.72
CA TYR A 161 -10.71 -2.36 -23.73
C TYR A 161 -10.31 -3.83 -23.55
N VAL A 162 -9.13 -4.20 -24.05
CA VAL A 162 -8.56 -5.54 -23.92
C VAL A 162 -7.51 -5.59 -22.81
N GLU A 163 -7.29 -6.76 -22.21
CA GLU A 163 -6.12 -6.97 -21.36
C GLU A 163 -4.84 -6.95 -22.20
N ALA A 164 -3.75 -6.43 -21.62
CA ALA A 164 -2.44 -6.45 -22.24
C ALA A 164 -1.84 -7.87 -22.24
N ASP A 165 -0.86 -8.10 -23.11
CA ASP A 165 -0.18 -9.40 -23.14
C ASP A 165 0.87 -9.47 -22.03
N HIS A 166 0.53 -10.22 -20.98
CA HIS A 166 1.37 -10.46 -19.82
C HIS A 166 2.12 -11.80 -19.89
N THR A 167 2.33 -12.34 -21.08
CA THR A 167 2.97 -13.66 -21.26
C THR A 167 4.06 -13.69 -22.33
N SER A 168 3.99 -12.82 -23.35
CA SER A 168 5.01 -12.78 -24.40
C SER A 168 6.31 -12.14 -23.93
N LYS A 169 7.44 -12.69 -24.39
CA LYS A 169 8.78 -12.15 -24.13
C LYS A 169 8.98 -10.78 -24.79
N GLU A 170 8.23 -10.50 -25.85
CA GLU A 170 8.24 -9.23 -26.57
C GLU A 170 7.64 -8.11 -25.72
N SER A 171 6.59 -8.40 -24.94
CA SER A 171 5.88 -7.43 -24.09
C SER A 171 6.46 -7.36 -22.68
N LEU A 172 6.85 -8.50 -22.10
CA LEU A 172 7.50 -8.60 -20.78
C LEU A 172 9.03 -8.59 -20.91
N ARG A 173 9.58 -7.41 -21.21
CA ARG A 173 11.03 -7.23 -21.28
C ARG A 173 11.56 -6.71 -19.93
N PRO A 174 12.28 -7.51 -19.13
CA PRO A 174 12.91 -7.03 -17.91
C PRO A 174 13.94 -5.95 -18.23
N LEU A 175 14.05 -4.95 -17.36
CA LEU A 175 15.04 -3.87 -17.50
C LEU A 175 16.38 -4.20 -16.83
N ASP A 176 16.42 -5.21 -15.96
CA ASP A 176 17.64 -5.66 -15.27
C ASP A 176 17.51 -7.13 -14.79
N ASP A 177 18.54 -7.69 -14.14
CA ASP A 177 18.49 -9.03 -13.52
C ASP A 177 17.68 -9.02 -12.20
N LEU A 178 16.36 -9.05 -12.35
CA LEU A 178 15.40 -9.02 -11.24
C LEU A 178 15.53 -10.22 -10.29
N HIS A 179 15.95 -11.39 -10.80
CA HIS A 179 16.12 -12.59 -9.97
C HIS A 179 17.29 -12.44 -9.01
N THR A 180 18.41 -11.93 -9.51
CA THR A 180 19.57 -11.65 -8.66
C THR A 180 19.24 -10.55 -7.67
N LEU A 181 18.59 -9.45 -8.10
CA LEU A 181 18.17 -8.37 -7.22
C LEU A 181 17.36 -8.89 -6.03
N PHE A 182 16.26 -9.60 -6.31
CA PHE A 182 15.33 -10.03 -5.26
C PHE A 182 15.95 -11.07 -4.34
N ARG A 183 16.79 -11.97 -4.86
CA ARG A 183 17.56 -12.91 -4.04
C ARG A 183 18.46 -12.16 -3.05
N VAL A 184 19.22 -11.16 -3.53
CA VAL A 184 20.13 -10.37 -2.68
C VAL A 184 19.34 -9.63 -1.58
N LEU A 185 18.24 -8.97 -1.93
CA LEU A 185 17.41 -8.28 -0.94
C LEU A 185 16.89 -9.25 0.14
N LYS A 186 16.44 -10.44 -0.26
CA LYS A 186 15.94 -11.47 0.67
C LYS A 186 17.01 -12.06 1.58
N GLU A 187 18.22 -12.30 1.07
CA GLU A 187 19.34 -12.81 1.85
C GLU A 187 19.80 -11.82 2.94
N HIS A 188 19.43 -10.54 2.79
CA HIS A 188 19.66 -9.48 3.76
C HIS A 188 18.42 -9.10 4.59
N ASP A 189 17.42 -9.99 4.68
CA ASP A 189 16.21 -9.80 5.48
C ASP A 189 15.39 -8.56 5.07
N MET A 190 15.53 -8.11 3.82
CA MET A 190 14.70 -7.04 3.28
C MET A 190 13.40 -7.61 2.72
N LYS A 191 12.31 -6.90 3.01
CA LYS A 191 11.01 -7.18 2.43
C LYS A 191 10.88 -6.52 1.07
N ILE A 192 10.16 -7.17 0.16
CA ILE A 192 9.94 -6.73 -1.22
C ILE A 192 8.45 -6.56 -1.43
N ALA A 193 8.06 -5.36 -1.82
CA ALA A 193 6.70 -5.05 -2.21
C ALA A 193 6.62 -4.49 -3.63
N ILE A 194 5.50 -4.73 -4.30
CA ILE A 194 5.17 -4.13 -5.59
C ILE A 194 3.90 -3.30 -5.42
N CYS A 195 3.93 -2.05 -5.89
CA CYS A 195 2.79 -1.15 -5.91
C CYS A 195 2.63 -0.59 -7.32
N THR A 196 1.64 -1.09 -8.07
CA THR A 196 1.39 -0.72 -9.48
C THR A 196 -0.06 -0.28 -9.70
N SER A 197 -0.29 0.53 -10.74
CA SER A 197 -1.62 0.95 -11.18
C SER A 197 -2.33 -0.07 -12.10
N ASP A 198 -1.64 -1.18 -12.40
CA ASP A 198 -2.11 -2.27 -13.24
C ASP A 198 -3.12 -3.20 -12.56
N SER A 199 -3.85 -3.99 -13.35
CA SER A 199 -4.75 -5.02 -12.81
C SER A 199 -3.96 -6.09 -12.05
N ARG A 200 -4.55 -6.63 -10.98
CA ARG A 200 -3.97 -7.73 -10.20
C ARG A 200 -3.79 -8.97 -11.06
N TYR A 201 -4.75 -9.26 -11.92
CA TYR A 201 -4.66 -10.40 -12.83
C TYR A 201 -3.44 -10.30 -13.76
N GLY A 202 -3.28 -9.18 -14.47
CA GLY A 202 -2.14 -8.97 -15.37
C GLY A 202 -0.80 -8.91 -14.63
N THR A 203 -0.79 -8.31 -13.44
CA THR A 203 0.41 -8.24 -12.61
C THR A 203 0.85 -9.61 -12.10
N LEU A 204 -0.08 -10.47 -11.65
CA LEU A 204 0.23 -11.83 -11.22
C LEU A 204 0.80 -12.67 -12.37
N GLN A 205 0.21 -12.57 -13.57
CA GLN A 205 0.73 -13.26 -14.76
C GLN A 205 2.14 -12.78 -15.14
N SER A 206 2.38 -11.47 -15.05
CA SER A 206 3.69 -10.88 -15.31
C SER A 206 4.73 -11.43 -14.32
N LEU A 207 4.42 -11.43 -13.03
CA LEU A 207 5.34 -11.90 -11.98
C LEU A 207 5.56 -13.41 -12.00
N GLU A 208 4.56 -14.19 -12.40
CA GLU A 208 4.69 -15.63 -12.59
C GLU A 208 5.55 -15.95 -13.81
N SER A 209 5.33 -15.26 -14.94
CA SER A 209 6.14 -15.40 -16.16
C SER A 209 7.60 -14.98 -15.94
N LEU A 210 7.83 -14.00 -15.07
CA LEU A 210 9.16 -13.58 -14.62
C LEU A 210 9.73 -14.46 -13.50
N GLY A 211 8.98 -15.43 -12.95
CA GLY A 211 9.44 -16.29 -11.85
C GLY A 211 9.76 -15.55 -10.54
N LEU A 212 9.16 -14.38 -10.31
CA LEU A 212 9.42 -13.52 -9.15
C LEU A 212 8.34 -13.60 -8.06
N LEU A 213 7.16 -14.15 -8.39
CA LEU A 213 5.98 -14.10 -7.52
C LEU A 213 6.23 -14.64 -6.10
N SER A 214 7.02 -15.71 -5.95
CA SER A 214 7.34 -16.31 -4.65
C SER A 214 8.23 -15.44 -3.75
N GLN A 215 8.85 -14.41 -4.31
CA GLN A 215 9.76 -13.51 -3.60
C GLN A 215 9.05 -12.20 -3.15
N ILE A 216 7.80 -11.97 -3.55
CA ILE A 216 7.06 -10.76 -3.19
C ILE A 216 6.36 -10.96 -1.83
N ASP A 217 6.66 -10.10 -0.86
CA ASP A 217 5.98 -10.11 0.44
C ASP A 217 4.64 -9.39 0.40
N ARG A 218 4.53 -8.34 -0.44
CA ARG A 218 3.27 -7.63 -0.64
C ARG A 218 3.10 -7.12 -2.06
N LEU A 219 1.94 -7.41 -2.66
CA LEU A 219 1.54 -6.92 -3.97
C LEU A 219 0.30 -6.04 -3.84
N VAL A 220 0.38 -4.78 -4.30
CA VAL A 220 -0.73 -3.82 -4.42
C VAL A 220 -0.91 -3.45 -5.89
N CYS A 221 -2.14 -3.59 -6.38
CA CYS A 221 -2.52 -3.40 -7.77
C CYS A 221 -3.62 -2.35 -7.91
N GLY A 222 -3.77 -1.79 -9.12
CA GLY A 222 -4.67 -0.71 -9.45
C GLY A 222 -6.16 -0.99 -9.20
N ASP A 223 -6.55 -2.26 -9.31
CA ASP A 223 -7.91 -2.78 -9.11
C ASP A 223 -8.14 -3.40 -7.73
N ASP A 224 -7.18 -3.29 -6.81
CA ASP A 224 -7.40 -3.68 -5.42
C ASP A 224 -8.42 -2.74 -4.76
N ILE A 225 -9.29 -3.32 -3.94
CA ILE A 225 -10.39 -2.58 -3.28
C ILE A 225 -9.88 -1.43 -2.41
N ASP A 226 -8.70 -1.58 -1.82
CA ASP A 226 -8.10 -0.58 -0.92
C ASP A 226 -7.02 0.25 -1.65
N ASN A 227 -6.83 0.10 -2.96
CA ASN A 227 -5.83 0.88 -3.70
C ASN A 227 -6.28 2.33 -3.86
N ILE A 228 -5.46 3.26 -3.37
CA ILE A 228 -5.60 4.68 -3.71
C ILE A 228 -4.54 5.02 -4.76
N PRO A 229 -4.90 5.55 -5.93
CA PRO A 229 -3.94 5.86 -6.99
C PRO A 229 -2.78 6.74 -6.50
N LYS A 230 -1.58 6.47 -7.02
CA LYS A 230 -0.40 7.29 -6.79
C LYS A 230 -0.67 8.73 -7.29
N PRO A 231 -0.10 9.77 -6.66
CA PRO A 231 0.93 9.77 -5.61
C PRO A 231 0.40 9.66 -4.18
N ALA A 232 -0.82 9.19 -3.94
CA ALA A 232 -1.34 9.11 -2.57
C ALA A 232 -0.46 8.21 -1.68
N GLN A 233 -0.08 8.71 -0.50
CA GLN A 233 0.76 8.00 0.48
C GLN A 233 0.16 6.69 1.01
N TYR A 234 -1.14 6.46 0.80
CA TYR A 234 -1.91 5.40 1.43
C TYR A 234 -1.31 4.02 1.15
N ASN A 235 -1.02 3.70 -0.11
CA ASN A 235 -0.52 2.38 -0.47
C ASN A 235 0.86 2.11 0.15
N ALA A 236 1.77 3.09 0.11
CA ALA A 236 3.08 2.96 0.74
C ALA A 236 2.97 2.75 2.26
N ASN A 237 2.11 3.53 2.94
CA ASN A 237 1.87 3.37 4.38
C ASN A 237 1.21 2.02 4.72
N MET A 238 0.26 1.57 3.89
CA MET A 238 -0.40 0.27 4.03
C MET A 238 0.61 -0.87 3.89
N ILE A 239 1.45 -0.83 2.85
CA ILE A 239 2.51 -1.83 2.64
C ILE A 239 3.46 -1.85 3.84
N CYS A 240 3.92 -0.69 4.32
CA CYS A 240 4.78 -0.60 5.50
C CYS A 240 4.10 -1.21 6.74
N SER A 241 2.83 -0.89 6.97
CA SER A 241 2.05 -1.38 8.11
C SER A 241 1.84 -2.90 8.07
N GLU A 242 1.42 -3.46 6.93
CA GLU A 242 1.16 -4.90 6.78
C GLU A 242 2.44 -5.73 6.87
N LEU A 243 3.54 -5.17 6.38
CA LEU A 243 4.86 -5.77 6.50
C LEU A 243 5.52 -5.44 7.84
N ASN A 244 4.88 -4.69 8.75
CA ASN A 244 5.44 -4.30 10.04
C ASN A 244 6.85 -3.69 9.91
N VAL A 245 6.97 -2.74 8.98
CA VAL A 245 8.17 -1.94 8.73
C VAL A 245 7.84 -0.47 8.99
N ASP A 246 8.68 0.22 9.74
CA ASP A 246 8.51 1.66 9.93
C ASP A 246 8.71 2.38 8.59
N PRO A 247 7.86 3.35 8.20
CA PRO A 247 8.02 4.09 6.94
C PRO A 247 9.44 4.64 6.75
N SER A 248 10.11 5.08 7.83
CA SER A 248 11.50 5.58 7.77
C SER A 248 12.56 4.53 7.44
N GLU A 249 12.20 3.24 7.44
CA GLU A 249 13.02 2.11 6.99
C GLU A 249 12.58 1.54 5.62
N ALA A 250 11.56 2.13 4.99
CA ALA A 250 11.10 1.73 3.66
C ALA A 250 11.64 2.66 2.58
N ILE A 251 11.84 2.12 1.37
CA ILE A 251 12.31 2.89 0.21
C ILE A 251 11.35 2.67 -0.95
N MET A 252 10.90 3.76 -1.58
CA MET A 252 10.14 3.70 -2.83
C MET A 252 11.08 3.76 -4.03
N VAL A 253 10.90 2.90 -5.01
CA VAL A 253 11.65 2.86 -6.27
C VAL A 253 10.66 2.92 -7.43
N GLY A 254 10.77 3.94 -8.29
CA GLY A 254 9.86 4.13 -9.42
C GLY A 254 10.39 5.07 -10.50
N ASP A 255 9.79 5.07 -11.69
CA ASP A 255 10.20 5.89 -12.84
C ASP A 255 9.27 7.09 -13.10
N SER A 256 8.18 7.22 -12.34
CA SER A 256 7.25 8.35 -12.48
C SER A 256 7.30 9.33 -11.31
N LEU A 257 6.86 10.58 -11.56
CA LEU A 257 6.63 11.56 -10.49
C LEU A 257 5.59 11.07 -9.48
N ALA A 258 4.63 10.26 -9.91
CA ALA A 258 3.62 9.66 -9.04
C ALA A 258 4.25 8.69 -8.03
N ASP A 259 5.25 7.91 -8.45
CA ASP A 259 5.96 6.95 -7.61
C ASP A 259 6.82 7.64 -6.54
N VAL A 260 7.73 8.51 -6.97
CA VAL A 260 8.62 9.23 -6.04
C VAL A 260 7.81 10.17 -5.13
N GLY A 261 6.71 10.73 -5.66
CA GLY A 261 5.74 11.51 -4.91
C GLY A 261 5.05 10.70 -3.81
N MET A 262 4.64 9.46 -4.09
CA MET A 262 4.07 8.55 -3.09
C MET A 262 5.06 8.27 -1.96
N GLY A 263 6.32 7.97 -2.29
CA GLY A 263 7.37 7.74 -1.30
C GLY A 263 7.61 8.95 -0.40
N ARG A 264 7.68 10.15 -0.97
CA ARG A 264 7.84 11.40 -0.21
C ARG A 264 6.63 11.71 0.67
N LEU A 265 5.42 11.60 0.13
CA LEU A 265 4.19 11.90 0.88
C LEU A 265 4.00 10.94 2.05
N ALA A 266 4.40 9.68 1.90
CA ALA A 266 4.40 8.67 2.96
C ALA A 266 5.53 8.85 3.99
N ASN A 267 6.39 9.86 3.83
CA ASN A 267 7.59 10.07 4.65
C ASN A 267 8.47 8.82 4.74
N LEU A 268 8.64 8.12 3.61
CA LEU A 268 9.49 6.94 3.58
C LEU A 268 10.95 7.30 3.86
N GLY A 269 11.72 6.29 4.28
CA GLY A 269 13.17 6.36 4.49
C GLY A 269 13.95 6.80 3.27
N GLY A 270 13.38 6.67 2.07
CA GLY A 270 13.94 7.23 0.85
C GLY A 270 13.05 7.04 -0.38
N SER A 271 13.33 7.83 -1.40
CA SER A 271 12.74 7.72 -2.74
C SER A 271 13.86 7.66 -3.79
N ILE A 272 13.87 6.60 -4.60
CA ILE A 272 14.83 6.40 -5.68
C ILE A 272 14.08 6.46 -7.02
N GLY A 273 14.49 7.39 -7.89
CA GLY A 273 14.03 7.44 -9.27
C GLY A 273 14.86 6.51 -10.15
N VAL A 274 14.23 5.87 -11.15
CA VAL A 274 14.96 5.14 -12.21
C VAL A 274 14.73 5.78 -13.57
N SER A 275 15.78 5.99 -14.36
CA SER A 275 15.71 6.71 -15.64
C SER A 275 15.25 5.86 -16.83
N THR A 276 14.94 4.58 -16.60
CA THR A 276 14.56 3.59 -17.63
C THR A 276 13.09 3.66 -18.08
N GLY A 277 12.27 4.47 -17.41
CA GLY A 277 10.83 4.54 -17.64
C GLY A 277 10.36 5.81 -18.35
N VAL A 278 9.18 6.32 -18.00
CA VAL A 278 8.49 7.35 -18.81
C VAL A 278 8.92 8.79 -18.49
N THR A 279 9.52 9.04 -17.32
CA THR A 279 9.89 10.40 -16.88
C THR A 279 11.37 10.67 -17.12
N PRO A 280 11.73 11.78 -17.80
CA PRO A 280 13.13 12.17 -17.96
C PRO A 280 13.85 12.35 -16.63
N ARG A 281 15.15 12.06 -16.61
CA ARG A 281 15.99 12.18 -15.42
C ARG A 281 15.93 13.58 -14.80
N GLU A 282 15.94 14.61 -15.63
CA GLU A 282 15.92 16.02 -15.21
C GLU A 282 14.62 16.38 -14.45
N GLU A 283 13.53 15.67 -14.72
CA GLU A 283 12.25 15.85 -14.04
C GLU A 283 12.14 14.99 -12.76
N LEU A 284 12.81 13.84 -12.70
CA LEU A 284 12.86 13.01 -11.48
C LEU A 284 13.79 13.57 -10.41
N GLU A 285 14.92 14.19 -10.77
CA GLU A 285 15.94 14.66 -9.83
C GLU A 285 15.44 15.64 -8.75
N PRO A 286 14.53 16.60 -9.02
CA PRO A 286 13.94 17.44 -7.97
C PRO A 286 13.01 16.66 -7.02
N HIS A 287 12.52 15.50 -7.44
CA HIS A 287 11.44 14.74 -6.81
C HIS A 287 11.86 13.39 -6.20
N ALA A 288 13.05 12.88 -6.52
CA ALA A 288 13.69 11.74 -5.85
C ALA A 288 14.78 12.19 -4.88
N ASP A 289 15.22 11.32 -3.96
CA ASP A 289 16.44 11.55 -3.16
C ASP A 289 17.71 11.19 -3.96
N VAL A 290 17.61 10.17 -4.82
CA VAL A 290 18.65 9.73 -5.76
C VAL A 290 17.98 9.26 -7.05
N VAL A 291 18.59 9.51 -8.21
CA VAL A 291 18.16 8.92 -9.49
C VAL A 291 19.27 8.01 -10.02
N VAL A 292 18.91 6.77 -10.34
CA VAL A 292 19.82 5.74 -10.87
C VAL A 292 19.46 5.39 -12.31
N ASP A 293 20.45 4.90 -13.07
CA ASP A 293 20.26 4.54 -14.47
C ASP A 293 19.88 3.07 -14.65
N ARG A 294 20.19 2.22 -13.67
CA ARG A 294 19.80 0.82 -13.63
C ARG A 294 19.15 0.47 -12.31
N LEU A 295 18.19 -0.45 -12.36
CA LEU A 295 17.50 -0.90 -11.15
C LEU A 295 18.47 -1.60 -10.17
N MET A 296 19.49 -2.31 -10.66
CA MET A 296 20.49 -2.96 -9.79
C MET A 296 21.36 -1.99 -8.98
N ASP A 297 21.41 -0.71 -9.37
CA ASP A 297 22.21 0.31 -8.68
C ASP A 297 21.67 0.69 -7.30
N ILE A 298 20.46 0.23 -6.96
CA ILE A 298 19.88 0.50 -5.64
C ILE A 298 20.60 -0.29 -4.53
N VAL A 299 21.19 -1.45 -4.85
CA VAL A 299 21.84 -2.33 -3.87
C VAL A 299 22.93 -1.60 -3.07
N PRO A 300 23.91 -0.92 -3.69
CA PRO A 300 24.93 -0.16 -2.95
C PRO A 300 24.39 1.10 -2.25
N LEU A 301 23.13 1.51 -2.51
CA LEU A 301 22.49 2.63 -1.82
C LEU A 301 21.80 2.19 -0.53
N ILE A 302 21.35 0.93 -0.45
CA ILE A 302 20.42 0.47 0.59
C ILE A 302 20.96 -0.66 1.48
N LEU A 303 22.08 -1.30 1.09
CA LEU A 303 22.75 -2.35 1.88
C LEU A 303 24.12 -1.89 2.45
N PRO A 304 24.59 -2.45 3.58
CA PRO A 304 25.86 -2.08 4.22
C PRO A 304 27.10 -2.46 3.38
N ALA A 305 28.15 -1.62 3.41
CA ALA A 305 29.43 -1.77 2.67
C ALA A 305 30.04 -3.19 2.69
N GLU A 306 29.88 -3.94 3.79
CA GLU A 306 30.40 -5.30 3.98
C GLU A 306 29.72 -6.34 3.08
N VAL A 307 28.46 -6.10 2.68
CA VAL A 307 27.65 -6.95 1.80
C VAL A 307 28.10 -6.89 0.33
N HIS A 308 28.73 -5.78 -0.05
CA HIS A 308 29.21 -5.52 -1.41
C HIS A 308 30.33 -6.50 -1.83
N THR A 309 30.92 -7.23 -0.88
CA THR A 309 32.05 -8.14 -1.11
C THR A 309 31.63 -9.57 -1.49
N ASN A 310 30.40 -9.99 -1.18
CA ASN A 310 29.92 -11.37 -1.45
C ASN A 310 28.85 -11.46 -2.54
N TYR A 311 28.19 -10.35 -2.84
CA TYR A 311 27.28 -10.21 -3.98
C TYR A 311 27.94 -9.25 -4.94
N SER A 312 28.05 -9.68 -6.18
CA SER A 312 28.68 -8.98 -7.29
C SER A 312 27.97 -7.67 -7.63
N LEU A 313 28.01 -6.68 -6.74
CA LEU A 313 27.52 -5.34 -6.95
C LEU A 313 28.40 -4.36 -6.18
N VAL A 314 29.44 -3.95 -6.89
CA VAL A 314 30.01 -2.60 -6.84
C VAL A 314 30.46 -2.16 -5.44
N ALA A 315 31.76 -2.34 -5.17
CA ALA A 315 32.46 -1.53 -4.18
C ALA A 315 32.27 -0.03 -4.51
N GLU A 316 32.51 0.88 -3.55
CA GLU A 316 32.23 2.33 -3.65
C GLU A 316 32.89 3.07 -4.84
N ASP A 317 33.59 2.37 -5.73
CA ASP A 317 34.21 2.79 -6.97
C ASP A 317 33.85 1.90 -8.20
N GLY A 318 32.74 1.16 -8.27
CA GLY A 318 32.28 0.63 -9.58
C GLY A 318 32.82 -0.73 -10.06
N GLN A 319 33.52 -1.56 -9.28
CA GLN A 319 33.93 -2.93 -9.73
C GLN A 319 33.36 -4.11 -8.92
N VAL A 320 33.27 -5.26 -9.61
CA VAL A 320 32.72 -6.55 -9.16
C VAL A 320 33.84 -7.58 -8.96
N CYS A 321 33.92 -8.19 -7.77
CA CYS A 321 34.66 -9.43 -7.52
C CYS A 321 33.71 -10.53 -7.02
N TYR A 322 33.95 -11.79 -7.40
CA TYR A 322 33.19 -12.95 -6.91
C TYR A 322 34.01 -13.69 -5.85
N PRO A 323 33.44 -14.08 -4.68
CA PRO A 323 34.05 -15.10 -3.85
C PRO A 323 33.77 -16.50 -4.44
N PRO A 324 34.67 -17.49 -4.27
CA PRO A 324 34.46 -18.85 -4.76
C PRO A 324 33.26 -19.49 -4.06
N GLN A 325 32.33 -20.05 -4.84
CA GLN A 325 31.15 -20.76 -4.30
C GLN A 325 31.59 -22.00 -3.49
N THR A 326 31.38 -21.97 -2.17
CA THR A 326 31.31 -23.18 -1.35
C THR A 326 29.88 -23.66 -1.27
N GLY A 327 29.52 -24.72 -2.00
CA GLY A 327 28.23 -25.38 -1.77
C GLY A 327 27.74 -26.35 -2.83
N ALA A 328 28.41 -27.50 -2.97
CA ALA A 328 27.73 -28.76 -3.30
C ALA A 328 28.66 -29.93 -3.00
N ASP A 329 28.50 -30.48 -1.79
CA ASP A 329 28.23 -31.89 -1.51
C ASP A 329 28.93 -32.32 -0.21
N GLN A 330 28.19 -32.29 0.90
CA GLN A 330 28.60 -32.98 2.11
C GLN A 330 28.38 -34.47 1.92
N ARG A 331 29.43 -35.19 1.51
CA ARG A 331 29.65 -36.59 1.92
C ARG A 331 31.13 -36.97 1.76
N GLY A 332 31.85 -36.97 2.89
CA GLY A 332 33.10 -37.73 3.04
C GLY A 332 34.38 -36.91 3.23
N VAL A 333 34.63 -36.49 4.48
CA VAL A 333 35.95 -36.43 5.15
C VAL A 333 37.17 -35.99 4.31
N VAL A 334 37.65 -34.75 4.49
CA VAL A 334 39.06 -34.45 4.80
C VAL A 334 39.12 -33.19 5.70
N LYS A 335 39.63 -33.33 6.92
CA LYS A 335 39.92 -32.20 7.83
C LYS A 335 40.98 -31.27 7.21
N PRO A 336 40.96 -29.94 7.46
CA PRO A 336 41.99 -29.05 6.98
C PRO A 336 43.35 -29.47 7.58
N ARG A 337 44.25 -29.97 6.73
CA ARG A 337 45.65 -30.13 7.09
C ARG A 337 46.28 -28.74 7.12
N ARG A 338 46.88 -28.44 8.27
CA ARG A 338 47.83 -27.36 8.60
C ARG A 338 48.52 -26.70 7.40
N SER A 339 48.56 -25.37 7.47
CA SER A 339 49.62 -24.48 6.97
C SER A 339 50.81 -25.19 6.30
N VAL A 340 50.83 -25.15 4.97
CA VAL A 340 52.03 -25.49 4.19
C VAL A 340 52.74 -24.18 3.86
N ALA A 341 53.97 -24.07 4.34
CA ALA A 341 54.86 -22.95 4.08
C ALA A 341 55.07 -22.73 2.58
N ILE A 342 55.15 -21.45 2.20
CA ILE A 342 55.48 -20.94 0.87
C ILE A 342 56.79 -21.59 0.38
N ARG A 343 56.76 -22.24 -0.79
CA ARG A 343 57.98 -22.66 -1.51
C ARG A 343 58.45 -21.50 -2.42
N PRO A 344 59.75 -21.15 -2.44
CA PRO A 344 60.29 -20.11 -3.31
C PRO A 344 60.43 -20.63 -4.74
N GLY A 345 59.95 -19.86 -5.73
CA GLY A 345 60.07 -20.18 -7.16
C GLY A 345 58.81 -20.01 -8.03
N LYS A 346 57.75 -19.34 -7.55
CA LYS A 346 56.55 -19.06 -8.38
C LYS A 346 56.87 -18.03 -9.48
N LYS A 347 56.46 -18.31 -10.73
CA LYS A 347 56.64 -17.43 -11.91
C LYS A 347 55.49 -16.43 -12.12
N ALA A 348 54.26 -16.73 -11.71
CA ALA A 348 53.12 -15.79 -11.77
C ALA A 348 52.15 -16.06 -10.61
N SER A 349 51.62 -14.99 -10.01
CA SER A 349 50.58 -15.05 -8.97
C SER A 349 49.17 -14.84 -9.53
N LEU A 350 49.08 -14.12 -10.67
CA LEU A 350 47.83 -13.79 -11.37
C LEU A 350 48.06 -13.81 -12.89
N VAL A 351 47.07 -14.29 -13.63
CA VAL A 351 46.99 -14.16 -15.09
C VAL A 351 45.67 -13.51 -15.49
N ILE A 352 45.75 -12.46 -16.31
CA ILE A 352 44.61 -11.74 -16.87
C ILE A 352 44.50 -12.10 -18.36
N PHE A 353 43.37 -12.67 -18.76
CA PHE A 353 43.11 -13.04 -20.15
C PHE A 353 42.10 -12.09 -20.80
N ASP A 354 42.35 -11.72 -22.06
CA ASP A 354 41.26 -11.30 -22.93
C ASP A 354 40.34 -12.49 -23.30
N LYS A 355 39.08 -12.20 -23.61
CA LYS A 355 38.11 -13.19 -24.05
C LYS A 355 38.21 -13.52 -25.55
N ASP A 356 38.07 -12.54 -26.44
CA ASP A 356 37.79 -12.77 -27.85
C ASP A 356 39.05 -12.70 -28.69
N GLY A 357 39.42 -13.82 -29.31
CA GLY A 357 40.71 -14.01 -29.98
C GLY A 357 41.71 -14.74 -29.10
N SER A 358 41.52 -14.70 -27.78
CA SER A 358 42.38 -15.35 -26.79
C SER A 358 41.78 -16.63 -26.17
N LEU A 359 40.56 -16.55 -25.59
CA LEU A 359 39.85 -17.71 -25.03
C LEU A 359 38.83 -18.29 -26.01
N VAL A 360 38.22 -17.45 -26.85
CA VAL A 360 37.19 -17.82 -27.83
C VAL A 360 37.62 -17.36 -29.22
N TYR A 361 37.40 -18.16 -30.26
CA TYR A 361 37.72 -17.73 -31.62
C TYR A 361 36.84 -16.54 -32.05
N PHE A 362 37.46 -15.37 -32.25
CA PHE A 362 36.78 -14.11 -32.58
C PHE A 362 35.81 -14.24 -33.77
N ASN A 363 36.22 -14.96 -34.81
CA ASN A 363 35.45 -15.12 -36.04
C ASN A 363 34.40 -16.25 -35.98
N SER A 364 34.19 -16.93 -34.84
CA SER A 364 33.25 -18.06 -34.79
C SER A 364 31.79 -17.64 -34.70
N TYR A 365 31.51 -16.41 -34.27
CA TYR A 365 30.14 -15.94 -34.04
C TYR A 365 29.87 -14.52 -34.57
N TRP A 366 30.73 -13.52 -34.35
CA TRP A 366 30.47 -12.12 -34.76
C TRP A 366 30.08 -11.84 -36.23
N PRO A 367 30.55 -12.58 -37.26
CA PRO A 367 30.26 -12.25 -38.67
C PRO A 367 28.77 -12.17 -39.04
N GLU A 368 27.93 -13.08 -38.52
CA GLU A 368 26.50 -13.08 -38.83
C GLU A 368 25.75 -11.99 -38.07
N TRP A 369 26.21 -11.65 -36.88
CA TRP A 369 25.61 -10.59 -36.07
C TRP A 369 25.79 -9.21 -36.68
N ILE A 370 26.98 -8.91 -37.19
CA ILE A 370 27.24 -7.63 -37.85
C ILE A 370 26.44 -7.48 -39.15
N LYS A 371 26.23 -8.57 -39.90
CA LYS A 371 25.33 -8.54 -41.06
C LYS A 371 23.90 -8.18 -40.66
N LYS A 372 23.41 -8.76 -39.56
CA LYS A 372 22.10 -8.45 -38.99
C LYS A 372 22.02 -7.00 -38.49
N LEU A 373 23.05 -6.51 -37.78
CA LEU A 373 23.10 -5.14 -37.28
C LEU A 373 23.04 -4.12 -38.41
N LYS A 374 23.85 -4.29 -39.45
CA LYS A 374 23.84 -3.42 -40.62
C LYS A 374 22.45 -3.38 -41.27
N GLN A 375 21.82 -4.53 -41.44
CA GLN A 375 20.46 -4.60 -41.99
C GLN A 375 19.45 -3.86 -41.12
N ARG A 376 19.51 -4.02 -39.78
CA ARG A 376 18.61 -3.31 -38.86
C ARG A 376 18.85 -1.81 -38.86
N LEU A 377 20.10 -1.36 -38.91
CA LEU A 377 20.42 0.06 -39.00
C LEU A 377 19.83 0.69 -40.26
N GLU A 378 19.90 0.02 -41.42
CA GLU A 378 19.29 0.51 -42.65
C GLU A 378 17.76 0.54 -42.60
N VAL A 379 17.15 -0.52 -42.05
CA VAL A 379 15.69 -0.60 -41.89
C VAL A 379 15.18 0.49 -40.95
N ASN A 380 15.81 0.67 -39.79
CA ASN A 380 15.35 1.58 -38.74
C ASN A 380 15.70 3.04 -39.08
N SER A 381 16.80 3.28 -39.78
CA SER A 381 17.14 4.63 -40.25
C SER A 381 16.38 5.06 -41.51
N GLY A 382 15.96 4.10 -42.35
CA GLY A 382 15.47 4.37 -43.70
C GLY A 382 16.56 4.84 -44.68
N LEU A 383 17.83 4.73 -44.29
CA LEU A 383 18.99 5.16 -45.07
C LEU A 383 19.70 3.95 -45.68
N ASN A 384 20.29 4.13 -46.87
CA ASN A 384 21.21 3.15 -47.42
C ASN A 384 22.62 3.48 -46.94
N LEU A 385 23.12 2.68 -45.99
CA LEU A 385 24.40 2.93 -45.32
C LEU A 385 25.56 2.25 -46.06
N GLY A 386 25.27 1.35 -47.01
CA GLY A 386 26.27 0.63 -47.81
C GLY A 386 27.26 -0.16 -46.96
N ASP A 387 28.48 -0.36 -47.46
CA ASP A 387 29.55 -1.05 -46.72
C ASP A 387 30.28 -0.15 -45.70
N LYS A 388 29.82 1.08 -45.49
CA LYS A 388 30.46 2.03 -44.56
C LYS A 388 30.47 1.51 -43.12
N VAL A 389 29.40 0.84 -42.70
CA VAL A 389 29.31 0.21 -41.37
C VAL A 389 30.31 -0.94 -41.24
N TYR A 390 30.44 -1.80 -42.24
CA TYR A 390 31.42 -2.90 -42.22
C TYR A 390 32.86 -2.41 -42.24
N SER A 391 33.17 -1.42 -43.07
CA SER A 391 34.51 -0.83 -43.14
C SER A 391 34.91 -0.15 -41.83
N MET A 392 33.97 0.55 -41.17
CA MET A 392 34.22 1.19 -39.87
C MET A 392 34.52 0.13 -38.79
N LEU A 393 33.80 -0.99 -38.81
CA LEU A 393 33.95 -2.08 -37.84
C LEU A 393 35.10 -3.05 -38.15
N GLY A 394 35.79 -2.91 -39.28
CA GLY A 394 36.90 -3.81 -39.66
C GLY A 394 36.45 -5.18 -40.20
N PHE A 395 35.22 -5.29 -40.69
CA PHE A 395 34.68 -6.53 -41.27
C PHE A 395 34.98 -6.61 -42.78
N CYS A 396 35.75 -7.62 -43.21
CA CYS A 396 36.05 -7.85 -44.62
C CYS A 396 34.96 -8.70 -45.27
N THR A 397 34.18 -8.10 -46.17
CA THR A 397 33.07 -8.77 -46.86
C THR A 397 33.52 -9.87 -47.82
N GLU A 398 34.75 -9.79 -48.36
CA GLU A 398 35.31 -10.81 -49.27
C GLU A 398 35.75 -12.08 -48.53
N SER A 399 36.44 -11.93 -47.40
CA SER A 399 36.94 -13.07 -46.61
C SER A 399 35.93 -13.58 -45.58
N GLY A 400 34.91 -12.76 -45.26
CA GLY A 400 33.92 -13.04 -44.22
C GLY A 400 34.47 -13.01 -42.79
N LYS A 401 35.64 -12.38 -42.60
CA LYS A 401 36.37 -12.34 -41.33
C LYS A 401 36.68 -10.91 -40.90
N PHE A 402 36.82 -10.73 -39.59
CA PHE A 402 37.35 -9.51 -38.99
C PHE A 402 38.87 -9.48 -39.10
N GLY A 403 39.41 -8.32 -39.47
CA GLY A 403 40.80 -7.95 -39.24
C GLY A 403 40.91 -6.93 -38.10
N PRO A 404 42.09 -6.30 -37.92
CA PRO A 404 42.25 -5.18 -36.99
C PRO A 404 41.28 -4.04 -37.31
N GLY A 405 40.53 -3.54 -36.32
CA GLY A 405 39.49 -2.53 -36.52
C GLY A 405 38.69 -2.20 -35.26
N LEU A 406 37.80 -1.21 -35.35
CA LEU A 406 37.06 -0.68 -34.18
C LEU A 406 36.23 -1.75 -33.46
N TRP A 407 35.76 -2.79 -34.15
CA TRP A 407 35.01 -3.86 -33.48
C TRP A 407 35.87 -4.69 -32.52
N ALA A 408 37.14 -4.89 -32.84
CA ALA A 408 38.07 -5.64 -31.99
C ALA A 408 38.70 -4.75 -30.90
N GLU A 409 38.85 -3.45 -31.18
CA GLU A 409 39.70 -2.57 -30.37
C GLU A 409 38.96 -1.44 -29.64
N ALA A 410 37.77 -1.03 -30.10
CA ALA A 410 37.05 0.14 -29.58
C ALA A 410 35.94 -0.21 -28.59
N THR A 411 35.53 0.78 -27.81
CA THR A 411 34.45 0.64 -26.82
C THR A 411 33.08 0.65 -27.47
N HIS A 412 32.07 0.09 -26.79
CA HIS A 412 30.69 0.18 -27.25
C HIS A 412 30.24 1.65 -27.44
N SER A 413 30.61 2.53 -26.52
CA SER A 413 30.28 3.97 -26.61
C SER A 413 30.94 4.66 -27.81
N GLU A 414 32.20 4.36 -28.09
CA GLU A 414 32.89 4.90 -29.28
C GLU A 414 32.29 4.35 -30.57
N MET A 415 31.92 3.07 -30.59
CA MET A 415 31.22 2.47 -31.73
C MET A 415 29.86 3.14 -31.96
N CYS A 416 29.06 3.35 -30.91
CA CYS A 416 27.78 4.05 -30.98
C CYS A 416 27.96 5.49 -31.46
N HIS A 417 28.94 6.23 -30.94
CA HIS A 417 29.23 7.59 -31.41
C HIS A 417 29.65 7.63 -32.88
N ARG A 418 30.47 6.67 -33.35
CA ARG A 418 30.86 6.58 -34.76
C ARG A 418 29.68 6.23 -35.66
N LEU A 419 28.79 5.34 -35.23
CA LEU A 419 27.54 5.05 -35.93
C LEU A 419 26.61 6.26 -35.96
N GLU A 420 26.55 7.02 -34.87
CA GLU A 420 25.77 8.25 -34.76
C GLU A 420 26.27 9.30 -35.75
N ASP A 421 27.58 9.50 -35.83
CA ASP A 421 28.19 10.40 -36.81
C ASP A 421 27.90 9.93 -38.25
N ILE A 422 28.00 8.63 -38.56
CA ILE A 422 27.62 8.09 -39.89
C ILE A 422 26.16 8.42 -40.22
N LEU A 423 25.23 8.23 -39.29
CA LEU A 423 23.82 8.55 -39.49
C LEU A 423 23.58 10.06 -39.62
N CYS A 424 24.27 10.87 -38.81
CA CYS A 424 24.17 12.33 -38.85
C CYS A 424 24.68 12.91 -40.17
N ASP A 425 25.79 12.39 -40.68
CA ASP A 425 26.37 12.77 -41.98
C ASP A 425 25.44 12.43 -43.16
N GLN A 426 24.52 11.49 -42.97
CA GLN A 426 23.46 11.19 -43.94
C GLN A 426 22.18 12.03 -43.72
N GLY A 427 22.24 13.07 -42.87
CA GLY A 427 21.16 14.03 -42.64
C GLY A 427 20.24 13.68 -41.49
N MET A 428 20.57 12.68 -40.65
CA MET A 428 19.78 12.34 -39.47
C MET A 428 20.08 13.27 -38.30
N TYR A 429 19.06 13.75 -37.60
CA TYR A 429 19.27 14.50 -36.37
C TYR A 429 19.88 13.62 -35.29
N ARG A 430 20.86 14.16 -34.56
CA ARG A 430 21.68 13.46 -33.56
C ARG A 430 20.87 12.66 -32.52
N TYR A 431 19.80 13.25 -31.99
CA TYR A 431 18.87 12.56 -31.09
C TYR A 431 18.20 11.33 -31.73
N ARG A 432 17.77 11.44 -32.99
CA ARG A 432 17.16 10.33 -33.73
C ARG A 432 18.17 9.25 -34.10
N ALA A 433 19.42 9.64 -34.40
CA ALA A 433 20.50 8.70 -34.69
C ALA A 433 20.78 7.80 -33.47
N LYS A 434 20.82 8.35 -32.25
CA LYS A 434 20.96 7.57 -31.02
C LYS A 434 19.84 6.54 -30.84
N GLN A 435 18.59 6.98 -30.99
CA GLN A 435 17.43 6.09 -30.88
C GLN A 435 17.45 4.94 -31.89
N VAL A 436 17.84 5.22 -33.15
CA VAL A 436 17.95 4.20 -34.19
C VAL A 436 19.05 3.19 -33.86
N ILE A 437 20.21 3.64 -33.39
CA ILE A 437 21.32 2.77 -33.01
C ILE A 437 20.91 1.86 -31.87
N GLU A 438 20.35 2.42 -30.80
CA GLU A 438 19.88 1.64 -29.64
C GLU A 438 18.82 0.62 -30.05
N GLN A 439 17.85 1.01 -30.88
CA GLN A 439 16.84 0.10 -31.39
C GLN A 439 17.46 -1.03 -32.24
N SER A 440 18.37 -0.72 -33.16
CA SER A 440 18.99 -1.72 -34.03
C SER A 440 19.89 -2.70 -33.27
N TYR A 441 20.61 -2.24 -32.24
CA TYR A 441 21.36 -3.13 -31.34
C TYR A 441 20.43 -4.07 -30.57
N ASN A 442 19.33 -3.55 -30.01
CA ASN A 442 18.34 -4.33 -29.26
C ASN A 442 17.63 -5.40 -30.12
N GLU A 443 17.39 -5.11 -31.40
CA GLU A 443 16.83 -6.10 -32.33
C GLU A 443 17.83 -7.19 -32.75
N CYS A 444 19.13 -6.93 -32.53
CA CYS A 444 20.21 -7.85 -32.81
C CYS A 444 20.66 -8.67 -31.59
N SER A 445 20.42 -8.20 -30.37
CA SER A 445 20.73 -8.91 -29.13
C SER A 445 19.76 -10.07 -28.87
N ASP A 446 20.06 -11.24 -29.44
CA ASP A 446 19.43 -12.52 -29.12
C ASP A 446 20.49 -13.44 -28.51
N SER A 447 20.19 -14.02 -27.34
CA SER A 447 21.11 -14.91 -26.60
C SER A 447 21.57 -16.12 -27.41
N SER A 448 20.77 -16.57 -28.39
CA SER A 448 21.11 -17.69 -29.28
C SER A 448 22.32 -17.42 -30.18
N HIS A 449 22.73 -16.15 -30.34
CA HIS A 449 23.89 -15.80 -31.15
C HIS A 449 25.20 -16.39 -30.60
N TYR A 450 25.33 -16.43 -29.27
CA TYR A 450 26.56 -16.78 -28.58
C TYR A 450 26.80 -18.29 -28.45
N GLU A 451 25.79 -19.12 -28.74
CA GLU A 451 25.89 -20.60 -28.79
C GLU A 451 26.94 -21.08 -29.83
N SER A 452 27.31 -20.22 -30.78
CA SER A 452 28.32 -20.49 -31.80
C SER A 452 29.76 -20.12 -31.39
N ALA A 453 29.97 -19.66 -30.14
CA ALA A 453 31.27 -19.36 -29.57
C ALA A 453 32.11 -20.65 -29.44
N LYS A 454 33.27 -20.70 -30.11
CA LYS A 454 34.16 -21.87 -30.06
C LYS A 454 35.37 -21.60 -29.16
N PRO A 455 35.66 -22.44 -28.15
CA PRO A 455 36.81 -22.25 -27.28
C PRO A 455 38.13 -22.53 -28.01
N VAL A 456 39.18 -21.82 -27.61
CA VAL A 456 40.55 -22.05 -28.08
C VAL A 456 41.17 -23.19 -27.25
N GLY A 457 40.85 -24.43 -27.63
CA GLY A 457 41.32 -25.64 -26.94
C GLY A 457 40.59 -25.96 -25.64
N ASN A 458 41.18 -26.81 -24.80
CA ASN A 458 40.55 -27.28 -23.56
C ASN A 458 40.82 -26.31 -22.39
N LEU A 459 40.03 -25.24 -22.35
CA LEU A 459 40.18 -24.17 -21.35
C LEU A 459 39.93 -24.66 -19.91
N VAL A 460 39.02 -25.62 -19.71
CA VAL A 460 38.72 -26.20 -18.38
C VAL A 460 39.95 -26.88 -17.80
N ALA A 461 40.62 -27.72 -18.59
CA ALA A 461 41.85 -28.39 -18.15
C ALA A 461 42.97 -27.38 -17.84
N MET A 462 43.12 -26.36 -18.69
CA MET A 462 44.11 -25.30 -18.51
C MET A 462 43.86 -24.49 -17.23
N PHE A 463 42.63 -24.01 -17.02
CA PHE A 463 42.28 -23.20 -15.85
C PHE A 463 42.35 -24.02 -14.55
N LYS A 464 41.93 -25.28 -14.58
CA LYS A 464 42.10 -26.20 -13.44
C LYS A 464 43.58 -26.36 -13.08
N THR A 465 44.44 -26.56 -14.07
CA THR A 465 45.90 -26.67 -13.85
C THR A 465 46.45 -25.40 -13.20
N LEU A 466 46.11 -24.21 -13.70
CA LEU A 466 46.55 -22.95 -13.10
C LEU A 466 46.12 -22.80 -11.63
N LYS A 467 44.88 -23.20 -11.31
CA LYS A 467 44.34 -23.13 -9.95
C LYS A 467 45.00 -24.13 -8.99
N GLU A 468 45.36 -25.32 -9.46
CA GLU A 468 46.12 -26.30 -8.67
C GLU A 468 47.51 -25.79 -8.25
N TYR A 469 48.13 -24.94 -9.07
CA TYR A 469 49.40 -24.26 -8.74
C TYR A 469 49.19 -22.96 -7.94
N GLY A 470 47.94 -22.65 -7.60
CA GLY A 470 47.57 -21.46 -6.84
C GLY A 470 47.84 -20.16 -7.61
N VAL A 471 47.59 -20.17 -8.92
CA VAL A 471 47.57 -18.99 -9.77
C VAL A 471 46.13 -18.49 -9.85
N LYS A 472 45.93 -17.18 -9.61
CA LYS A 472 44.63 -16.53 -9.78
C LYS A 472 44.38 -16.23 -11.27
N ILE A 473 43.13 -16.31 -11.70
CA ILE A 473 42.70 -16.12 -13.09
C ILE A 473 41.71 -14.98 -13.14
N ALA A 474 42.01 -13.96 -13.94
CA ALA A 474 41.11 -12.85 -14.20
C ALA A 474 40.83 -12.68 -15.69
N ILE A 475 39.74 -11.99 -16.01
CA ILE A 475 39.30 -11.77 -17.39
C ILE A 475 39.15 -10.26 -17.61
N CYS A 476 39.68 -9.72 -18.70
CA CYS A 476 39.52 -8.31 -19.05
C CYS A 476 39.04 -8.21 -20.50
N THR A 477 37.77 -7.86 -20.70
CA THR A 477 37.14 -7.83 -22.02
C THR A 477 36.34 -6.55 -22.24
N SER A 478 36.28 -6.09 -23.49
CA SER A 478 35.45 -4.94 -23.88
C SER A 478 33.97 -5.31 -24.09
N ASN A 479 33.62 -6.59 -23.94
CA ASN A 479 32.24 -7.06 -24.07
C ASN A 479 31.44 -6.84 -22.79
N PRO A 480 30.10 -6.73 -22.90
CA PRO A 480 29.20 -6.74 -21.76
C PRO A 480 29.38 -7.98 -20.87
N ARG A 481 29.18 -7.78 -19.56
CA ARG A 481 29.38 -8.81 -18.53
C ARG A 481 28.44 -9.99 -18.66
N ASP A 482 27.16 -9.74 -18.91
CA ASP A 482 26.13 -10.76 -19.10
C ASP A 482 26.44 -11.73 -20.26
N VAL A 483 26.88 -11.17 -21.39
CA VAL A 483 27.32 -11.93 -22.57
C VAL A 483 28.52 -12.82 -22.21
N THR A 484 29.50 -12.25 -21.52
CA THR A 484 30.71 -12.96 -21.10
C THR A 484 30.41 -14.12 -20.15
N LEU A 485 29.52 -13.90 -19.18
CA LEU A 485 29.10 -14.92 -18.23
C LEU A 485 28.38 -16.10 -18.90
N ASN A 486 27.51 -15.82 -19.88
CA ASN A 486 26.79 -16.88 -20.60
C ASN A 486 27.76 -17.78 -21.38
N ILE A 487 28.68 -17.18 -22.14
CA ILE A 487 29.69 -17.93 -22.89
C ILE A 487 30.54 -18.78 -21.94
N PHE A 488 31.04 -18.21 -20.84
CA PHE A 488 31.90 -18.97 -19.93
C PHE A 488 31.16 -20.05 -19.15
N LYS A 489 29.86 -19.89 -18.93
CA LYS A 489 29.00 -20.92 -18.33
C LYS A 489 28.83 -22.10 -19.29
N GLU A 490 28.60 -21.83 -20.57
CA GLU A 490 28.55 -22.88 -21.61
C GLU A 490 29.90 -23.59 -21.78
N LEU A 491 31.00 -22.84 -21.72
CA LEU A 491 32.35 -23.39 -21.78
C LEU A 491 32.80 -24.09 -20.49
N GLY A 492 32.02 -24.01 -19.41
CA GLY A 492 32.31 -24.66 -18.13
C GLY A 492 33.52 -24.09 -17.37
N ILE A 493 34.01 -22.90 -17.73
CA ILE A 493 35.21 -22.30 -17.15
C ILE A 493 34.94 -21.28 -16.04
N MET A 494 33.68 -20.83 -15.90
CA MET A 494 33.28 -19.89 -14.84
C MET A 494 33.77 -20.26 -13.43
N PRO A 495 33.73 -21.52 -12.97
CA PRO A 495 34.17 -21.88 -11.62
C PRO A 495 35.64 -21.57 -11.30
N TYR A 496 36.46 -21.31 -12.32
CA TYR A 496 37.90 -21.07 -12.16
C TYR A 496 38.29 -19.59 -12.24
N VAL A 497 37.39 -18.70 -12.68
CA VAL A 497 37.66 -17.26 -12.81
C VAL A 497 37.49 -16.57 -11.46
N ASP A 498 38.53 -15.90 -10.97
CA ASP A 498 38.54 -15.18 -9.68
C ASP A 498 37.92 -13.78 -9.80
N THR A 499 38.14 -13.08 -10.91
CA THR A 499 37.50 -11.77 -11.16
C THR A 499 37.42 -11.47 -12.66
N MET A 500 36.60 -10.50 -13.05
CA MET A 500 36.57 -10.02 -14.41
C MET A 500 36.19 -8.55 -14.51
N VAL A 501 36.79 -7.85 -15.46
CA VAL A 501 36.44 -6.51 -15.91
C VAL A 501 35.83 -6.59 -17.30
N CYS A 502 34.66 -6.00 -17.46
CA CYS A 502 33.82 -6.04 -18.66
C CYS A 502 33.59 -4.62 -19.19
N GLY A 503 33.23 -4.52 -20.48
CA GLY A 503 33.13 -3.23 -21.17
C GLY A 503 31.99 -2.32 -20.69
N ASP A 504 31.05 -2.86 -19.92
CA ASP A 504 29.94 -2.16 -19.28
C ASP A 504 30.18 -1.79 -17.80
N ASP A 505 31.40 -2.05 -17.26
CA ASP A 505 31.76 -1.66 -15.90
C ASP A 505 31.92 -0.13 -15.77
N ARG A 506 31.49 0.44 -14.63
CA ARG A 506 31.58 1.89 -14.35
C ARG A 506 33.04 2.35 -14.22
N ASP A 507 33.26 3.63 -14.52
CA ASP A 507 34.54 4.39 -14.55
C ASP A 507 35.33 4.37 -15.87
N GLY A 508 34.79 3.80 -16.95
CA GLY A 508 35.42 3.92 -18.27
C GLY A 508 36.80 3.26 -18.35
N LEU A 509 36.94 2.08 -17.75
CA LEU A 509 38.16 1.27 -17.76
C LEU A 509 38.29 0.53 -19.11
N PHE A 510 38.51 1.31 -20.15
CA PHE A 510 38.59 0.84 -21.53
C PHE A 510 39.99 0.38 -21.88
N LYS A 511 40.14 -0.60 -22.77
CA LYS A 511 41.45 -0.91 -23.35
C LYS A 511 41.90 0.25 -24.25
N PRO A 512 43.18 0.65 -24.26
CA PRO A 512 44.34 0.05 -23.59
C PRO A 512 44.68 0.65 -22.20
N SER A 513 43.71 1.16 -21.44
CA SER A 513 43.97 1.80 -20.15
C SER A 513 44.56 0.82 -19.12
N PRO A 514 45.72 1.13 -18.51
CA PRO A 514 46.32 0.28 -17.48
C PRO A 514 45.48 0.18 -16.20
N ASP A 515 44.49 1.06 -16.03
CA ASP A 515 43.68 1.14 -14.83
C ASP A 515 42.82 -0.11 -14.65
N ALA A 516 42.38 -0.75 -15.74
CA ALA A 516 41.67 -2.03 -15.66
C ALA A 516 42.55 -3.13 -15.03
N VAL A 517 43.81 -3.23 -15.45
CA VAL A 517 44.78 -4.20 -14.90
C VAL A 517 45.13 -3.88 -13.46
N ARG A 518 45.38 -2.61 -13.13
CA ARG A 518 45.69 -2.20 -11.75
C ARG A 518 44.54 -2.51 -10.82
N LYS A 519 43.31 -2.25 -11.24
CA LYS A 519 42.12 -2.50 -10.43
C LYS A 519 41.86 -4.00 -10.24
N ILE A 520 42.10 -4.84 -11.25
CA ILE A 520 42.11 -6.31 -11.09
C ILE A 520 43.17 -6.74 -10.07
N CYS A 521 44.37 -6.19 -10.16
CA CYS A 521 45.48 -6.51 -9.25
C CYS A 521 45.16 -6.13 -7.81
N GLU A 522 44.61 -4.93 -7.58
CA GLU A 522 44.14 -4.45 -6.27
C GLU A 522 43.02 -5.33 -5.72
N CYS A 523 42.02 -5.63 -6.54
CA CYS A 523 40.89 -6.48 -6.20
C CYS A 523 41.32 -7.87 -5.70
N LEU A 524 42.35 -8.43 -6.32
CA LEU A 524 42.86 -9.76 -5.97
C LEU A 524 44.02 -9.72 -4.98
N ASP A 525 44.44 -8.55 -4.50
CA ASP A 525 45.62 -8.38 -3.64
C ASP A 525 46.87 -9.06 -4.24
N VAL A 526 47.17 -8.71 -5.50
CA VAL A 526 48.37 -9.18 -6.24
C VAL A 526 49.09 -7.97 -6.82
N ASN A 527 50.42 -7.94 -6.74
CA ASN A 527 51.18 -6.85 -7.34
C ASN A 527 51.20 -6.99 -8.88
N PRO A 528 51.07 -5.89 -9.67
CA PRO A 528 51.27 -5.95 -11.11
C PRO A 528 52.57 -6.66 -11.53
N SER A 529 53.67 -6.50 -10.78
CA SER A 529 54.95 -7.16 -11.06
C SER A 529 54.93 -8.70 -10.88
N GLU A 530 53.83 -9.27 -10.39
CA GLU A 530 53.58 -10.72 -10.28
C GLU A 530 52.45 -11.20 -11.21
N THR A 531 52.00 -10.32 -12.10
CA THR A 531 50.84 -10.52 -12.98
C THR A 531 51.26 -10.70 -14.44
N PHE A 532 50.57 -11.58 -15.17
CA PHE A 532 50.72 -11.75 -16.61
C PHE A 532 49.46 -11.29 -17.32
N VAL A 533 49.61 -10.62 -18.47
CA VAL A 533 48.47 -10.24 -19.33
C VAL A 533 48.59 -10.99 -20.65
N VAL A 534 47.50 -11.64 -21.06
CA VAL A 534 47.43 -12.46 -22.27
C VAL A 534 46.31 -11.92 -23.16
N GLY A 535 46.64 -11.59 -24.41
CA GLY A 535 45.69 -11.02 -25.37
C GLY A 535 46.14 -11.22 -26.81
N ASP A 536 45.24 -10.98 -27.76
CA ASP A 536 45.50 -11.12 -29.20
C ASP A 536 45.59 -9.77 -29.93
N THR A 537 45.33 -8.65 -29.25
CA THR A 537 45.44 -7.31 -29.84
C THR A 537 46.53 -6.45 -29.20
N MET A 538 46.97 -5.44 -29.94
CA MET A 538 47.92 -4.44 -29.44
C MET A 538 47.42 -3.69 -28.21
N SER A 539 46.10 -3.49 -28.11
CA SER A 539 45.47 -2.82 -26.99
C SER A 539 45.55 -3.66 -25.70
N ASP A 540 45.42 -4.98 -25.80
CA ASP A 540 45.57 -5.90 -24.66
C ASP A 540 47.00 -5.87 -24.11
N ILE A 541 47.96 -5.96 -25.02
CA ILE A 541 49.39 -5.97 -24.69
C ILE A 541 49.83 -4.61 -24.14
N GLY A 542 49.38 -3.51 -24.77
CA GLY A 542 49.66 -2.15 -24.35
C GLY A 542 49.18 -1.88 -22.93
N MET A 543 47.97 -2.33 -22.59
CA MET A 543 47.40 -2.21 -21.25
C MET A 543 48.28 -2.88 -20.19
N GLY A 544 48.73 -4.11 -20.44
CA GLY A 544 49.63 -4.82 -19.53
C GLY A 544 50.95 -4.08 -19.34
N LYS A 545 51.58 -3.61 -20.43
CA LYS A 545 52.84 -2.87 -20.35
C LYS A 545 52.69 -1.56 -19.59
N MET A 546 51.64 -0.79 -19.84
CA MET A 546 51.37 0.47 -19.14
C MET A 546 51.08 0.27 -17.65
N ALA A 547 50.59 -0.91 -17.26
CA ALA A 547 50.39 -1.30 -15.87
C ALA A 547 51.65 -1.85 -15.19
N ASN A 548 52.78 -1.95 -15.91
CA ASN A 548 54.04 -2.53 -15.45
C ASN A 548 53.90 -3.97 -14.95
N VAL A 549 53.18 -4.80 -15.71
CA VAL A 549 53.02 -6.21 -15.37
C VAL A 549 54.31 -7.01 -15.55
N ALA A 550 54.40 -8.20 -14.94
CA ALA A 550 55.58 -9.05 -15.01
C ALA A 550 55.95 -9.41 -16.45
N LYS A 551 54.95 -9.85 -17.23
CA LYS A 551 55.07 -10.16 -18.66
C LYS A 551 53.75 -9.98 -19.39
N THR A 552 53.84 -9.63 -20.66
CA THR A 552 52.74 -9.61 -21.63
C THR A 552 52.94 -10.70 -22.67
N VAL A 553 51.87 -11.44 -22.98
CA VAL A 553 51.91 -12.57 -23.90
C VAL A 553 50.87 -12.39 -25.01
N GLY A 554 51.34 -12.27 -26.24
CA GLY A 554 50.51 -12.23 -27.44
C GLY A 554 50.10 -13.63 -27.90
N VAL A 555 48.84 -13.83 -28.27
CA VAL A 555 48.36 -15.09 -28.86
C VAL A 555 47.90 -14.88 -30.31
N LEU A 556 48.30 -15.80 -31.21
CA LEU A 556 48.03 -15.68 -32.66
C LEU A 556 46.65 -16.21 -33.07
N THR A 557 45.78 -16.54 -32.13
CA THR A 557 44.44 -17.09 -32.39
C THR A 557 43.37 -16.03 -32.68
N GLY A 558 43.71 -14.75 -32.53
CA GLY A 558 42.82 -13.61 -32.72
C GLY A 558 43.05 -12.83 -34.00
N VAL A 559 42.91 -11.50 -33.94
CA VAL A 559 42.79 -10.66 -35.16
C VAL A 559 44.07 -9.93 -35.59
N SER A 560 45.06 -9.75 -34.70
CA SER A 560 46.33 -9.09 -35.03
C SER A 560 47.34 -10.05 -35.68
N SER A 561 48.27 -9.50 -36.46
CA SER A 561 49.33 -10.29 -37.09
C SER A 561 50.46 -10.62 -36.12
N ALA A 562 51.28 -11.62 -36.45
CA ALA A 562 52.46 -11.96 -35.65
C ALA A 562 53.45 -10.78 -35.57
N GLU A 563 53.62 -10.03 -36.66
CA GLU A 563 54.51 -8.86 -36.71
C GLU A 563 54.02 -7.74 -35.76
N ASP A 564 52.70 -7.53 -35.68
CA ASP A 564 52.11 -6.55 -34.76
C ASP A 564 52.39 -6.96 -33.31
N LEU A 565 52.09 -8.19 -32.93
CA LEU A 565 52.25 -8.65 -31.54
C LEU A 565 53.72 -8.80 -31.12
N GLU A 566 54.60 -9.28 -32.00
CA GLU A 566 56.03 -9.46 -31.68
C GLU A 566 56.74 -8.14 -31.39
N SER A 567 56.28 -7.04 -32.02
CA SER A 567 56.87 -5.72 -31.77
C SER A 567 56.49 -5.14 -30.41
N HIS A 568 55.47 -5.67 -29.73
CA HIS A 568 54.96 -5.09 -28.48
C HIS A 568 54.74 -6.07 -27.31
N ALA A 569 54.69 -7.40 -27.50
CA ALA A 569 54.57 -8.37 -26.40
C ALA A 569 55.95 -8.89 -25.95
N ASP A 570 56.06 -9.36 -24.71
CA ASP A 570 57.31 -9.95 -24.21
C ASP A 570 57.52 -11.38 -24.73
N HIS A 571 56.41 -12.07 -25.02
CA HIS A 571 56.38 -13.35 -25.73
C HIS A 571 55.18 -13.39 -26.67
N VAL A 572 55.33 -14.07 -27.81
CA VAL A 572 54.20 -14.39 -28.70
C VAL A 572 54.14 -15.90 -28.86
N VAL A 573 52.94 -16.45 -28.71
CA VAL A 573 52.71 -17.90 -28.80
C VAL A 573 51.62 -18.22 -29.83
N PRO A 574 51.68 -19.40 -30.46
CA PRO A 574 50.69 -19.79 -31.47
C PRO A 574 49.26 -19.86 -30.94
N SER A 575 49.07 -20.29 -29.69
CA SER A 575 47.76 -20.30 -29.03
C SER A 575 47.90 -20.14 -27.52
N ILE A 576 46.75 -20.03 -26.83
CA ILE A 576 46.70 -19.95 -25.38
C ILE A 576 47.20 -21.23 -24.68
N ARG A 577 47.24 -22.38 -25.38
CA ARG A 577 47.72 -23.66 -24.83
C ARG A 577 49.19 -23.60 -24.42
N GLU A 578 50.01 -22.93 -25.22
CA GLU A 578 51.45 -22.82 -25.00
C GLU A 578 51.80 -21.85 -23.85
N VAL A 579 50.82 -21.08 -23.35
CA VAL A 579 51.01 -20.13 -22.25
C VAL A 579 51.35 -20.86 -20.94
N LEU A 580 50.84 -22.08 -20.71
CA LEU A 580 51.17 -22.87 -19.51
C LEU A 580 52.68 -23.13 -19.36
N GLY A 581 53.38 -23.34 -20.46
CA GLY A 581 54.83 -23.55 -20.47
C GLY A 581 55.63 -22.31 -20.08
N LEU A 582 55.02 -21.12 -20.17
CA LEU A 582 55.60 -19.85 -19.73
C LEU A 582 55.28 -19.55 -18.25
N LEU A 583 54.14 -20.04 -17.77
CA LEU A 583 53.61 -19.75 -16.43
C LEU A 583 54.10 -20.71 -15.33
N LEU A 584 54.51 -21.94 -15.68
CA LEU A 584 54.87 -22.99 -14.71
C LEU A 584 56.38 -23.37 -14.76
N PRO A 585 56.95 -23.96 -13.69
CA PRO A 585 58.34 -24.47 -13.68
C PRO A 585 58.60 -25.64 -14.66
N GLU A 586 59.86 -25.78 -15.09
CA GLU A 586 60.30 -26.67 -16.19
C GLU A 586 60.07 -28.18 -15.95
N ASP A 587 59.98 -28.60 -14.68
CA ASP A 587 59.81 -29.98 -14.21
C ASP A 587 58.42 -30.59 -14.48
N HIS A 588 57.49 -29.81 -15.04
CA HIS A 588 56.10 -30.21 -15.21
C HIS A 588 55.57 -30.28 -16.65
N ARG A 589 56.43 -30.13 -17.68
CA ARG A 589 56.03 -30.33 -19.08
C ARG A 589 55.52 -31.75 -19.39
N GLN A 590 55.97 -32.77 -18.65
CA GLN A 590 55.58 -34.17 -18.88
C GLN A 590 54.17 -34.56 -18.40
N ILE A 591 53.58 -33.78 -17.47
CA ILE A 591 52.22 -34.07 -16.96
C ILE A 591 51.15 -33.58 -17.94
N LEU A 592 51.44 -32.50 -18.67
CA LEU A 592 50.53 -31.94 -19.68
C LEU A 592 50.43 -32.85 -20.92
N GLU A 593 51.55 -33.41 -21.38
CA GLU A 593 51.56 -34.37 -22.50
C GLU A 593 50.83 -35.69 -22.15
N GLN A 594 50.84 -36.11 -20.87
CA GLN A 594 50.13 -37.33 -20.43
C GLN A 594 48.62 -37.12 -20.26
N HIS A 595 48.19 -35.97 -19.71
CA HIS A 595 46.77 -35.69 -19.51
C HIS A 595 46.03 -35.40 -20.84
N GLU A 596 46.71 -34.83 -21.84
CA GLU A 596 46.11 -34.58 -23.16
C GLU A 596 45.96 -35.85 -24.01
N ALA A 597 46.87 -36.82 -23.89
CA ALA A 597 46.78 -38.10 -24.61
C ALA A 597 45.61 -38.98 -24.15
N GLU A 598 45.13 -38.83 -22.91
CA GLU A 598 43.97 -39.57 -22.38
C GLU A 598 42.62 -38.93 -22.75
N LEU A 599 42.58 -37.62 -23.01
CA LEU A 599 41.34 -36.89 -23.31
C LEU A 599 40.97 -36.93 -24.81
N ASP A 600 41.96 -36.94 -25.72
CA ASP A 600 41.75 -37.03 -27.17
C ASP A 600 41.12 -38.38 -27.62
N GLN A 601 41.14 -39.41 -26.76
CA GLN A 601 40.49 -40.69 -27.03
C GLN A 601 38.98 -40.71 -26.70
N SER A 602 38.48 -39.71 -25.98
CA SER A 602 37.08 -39.65 -25.55
C SER A 602 36.17 -38.87 -26.51
N GLU A 603 36.68 -37.88 -27.25
CA GLU A 603 35.91 -37.10 -28.23
C GLU A 603 35.76 -37.78 -29.60
N VAL A 604 36.52 -38.84 -29.88
CA VAL A 604 36.44 -39.59 -31.15
C VAL A 604 35.26 -40.58 -31.20
N LYS A 605 34.52 -40.80 -30.10
CA LYS A 605 33.42 -41.79 -30.04
C LYS A 605 32.00 -41.27 -30.25
N ASP A 606 31.72 -39.97 -30.09
CA ASP A 606 30.35 -39.43 -30.25
C ASP A 606 30.11 -38.61 -31.53
N SER A 607 31.11 -38.53 -32.42
CA SER A 607 31.00 -37.85 -33.73
C SER A 607 30.63 -38.78 -34.89
N ARG A 608 29.73 -39.75 -34.66
CA ARG A 608 29.11 -40.52 -35.76
C ARG A 608 27.59 -40.49 -35.62
N VAL A 609 26.97 -40.00 -36.71
CA VAL A 609 25.55 -40.13 -37.11
C VAL A 609 24.64 -38.97 -36.67
N ASN A 610 24.55 -37.88 -37.46
CA ASN A 610 23.65 -37.82 -38.62
C ASN A 610 23.59 -36.41 -39.26
N SER A 611 24.09 -36.32 -40.49
CA SER A 611 23.59 -35.39 -41.50
C SER A 611 22.65 -36.14 -42.45
N SER A 612 21.54 -35.50 -42.80
CA SER A 612 20.68 -35.71 -43.99
C SER A 612 19.41 -36.59 -43.90
N ALA A 613 18.31 -35.91 -44.25
CA ALA A 613 17.26 -36.31 -45.19
C ALA A 613 16.14 -37.31 -44.78
N VAL A 614 14.99 -36.73 -44.43
CA VAL A 614 13.70 -36.81 -45.16
C VAL A 614 13.55 -37.92 -46.22
N LYS A 615 12.77 -38.96 -45.91
CA LYS A 615 11.65 -39.58 -46.68
C LYS A 615 11.49 -41.06 -46.34
N GLY A 616 10.25 -41.52 -46.20
CA GLY A 616 9.91 -42.91 -46.52
C GLY A 616 9.01 -43.62 -45.52
N SER A 617 7.71 -43.59 -45.82
CA SER A 617 6.69 -44.57 -45.46
C SER A 617 7.15 -46.04 -45.42
N GLY A 618 6.66 -46.84 -44.47
CA GLY A 618 6.87 -48.31 -44.51
C GLY A 618 6.36 -49.11 -43.32
N LYS A 619 5.06 -49.44 -43.37
CA LYS A 619 4.27 -50.44 -42.62
C LYS A 619 4.96 -51.76 -42.16
N VAL A 620 4.44 -52.27 -41.01
CA VAL A 620 4.27 -53.69 -40.58
C VAL A 620 5.55 -54.42 -40.12
N GLY A 621 5.64 -55.17 -39.02
CA GLY A 621 4.70 -55.68 -38.01
C GLY A 621 5.16 -57.09 -37.55
N ILE A 622 4.64 -57.54 -36.38
CA ILE A 622 4.45 -58.96 -35.93
C ILE A 622 5.69 -59.63 -35.29
N THR A 623 5.70 -60.28 -34.11
CA THR A 623 4.73 -60.72 -33.06
C THR A 623 5.55 -61.28 -31.86
N ASN A 624 5.08 -61.31 -30.60
CA ASN A 624 4.22 -62.38 -30.05
C ASN A 624 3.76 -61.98 -28.62
N GLN A 625 2.44 -61.95 -28.38
CA GLN A 625 1.66 -62.86 -27.49
C GLN A 625 1.62 -62.42 -26.02
N GLN A 626 0.49 -62.37 -25.29
CA GLN A 626 -0.93 -62.75 -25.43
C GLN A 626 -1.71 -61.87 -24.41
N LYS A 627 -2.76 -61.12 -24.74
CA LYS A 627 -4.18 -61.43 -25.08
C LYS A 627 -5.10 -61.85 -23.92
N ARG A 628 -6.04 -60.94 -23.58
CA ARG A 628 -7.52 -61.06 -23.50
C ARG A 628 -8.03 -60.25 -22.30
N GLY A 629 -9.08 -59.42 -22.38
CA GLY A 629 -10.05 -59.15 -23.43
C GLY A 629 -11.29 -58.54 -22.78
N PHE A 630 -11.75 -57.42 -23.35
CA PHE A 630 -12.95 -56.65 -23.04
C PHE A 630 -14.24 -57.48 -22.99
N LEU A 631 -15.26 -56.94 -22.31
CA LEU A 631 -16.61 -56.78 -22.87
C LEU A 631 -17.40 -55.68 -22.15
N THR A 632 -18.16 -54.95 -22.96
CA THR A 632 -18.99 -53.77 -22.70
C THR A 632 -20.43 -54.15 -22.34
N SER A 633 -21.14 -53.32 -21.55
CA SER A 633 -22.34 -52.56 -21.97
C SER A 633 -23.36 -52.26 -20.86
N SER A 634 -23.93 -51.04 -20.97
CA SER A 634 -25.29 -50.57 -20.62
C SER A 634 -25.80 -50.56 -19.16
N GLY A 635 -25.99 -49.32 -18.66
CA GLY A 635 -27.29 -48.77 -18.26
C GLY A 635 -27.91 -49.18 -16.91
N ASN A 636 -27.93 -48.25 -15.93
CA ASN A 636 -29.14 -47.75 -15.27
C ASN A 636 -28.84 -46.78 -14.10
N HIS A 637 -29.45 -45.60 -14.18
CA HIS A 637 -30.14 -44.82 -13.15
C HIS A 637 -29.79 -44.91 -11.64
N VAL A 638 -29.68 -43.70 -11.05
CA VAL A 638 -30.07 -43.27 -9.68
C VAL A 638 -29.06 -43.53 -8.54
N SER A 639 -28.37 -42.49 -8.07
CA SER A 639 -28.83 -41.68 -6.91
C SER A 639 -27.85 -40.56 -6.59
N SER A 640 -28.40 -39.39 -6.32
CA SER A 640 -27.74 -38.23 -5.73
C SER A 640 -27.28 -38.56 -4.31
N SER A 641 -25.98 -38.63 -4.08
CA SER A 641 -25.43 -38.71 -2.73
C SER A 641 -25.35 -37.31 -2.11
N GLN A 642 -26.33 -36.99 -1.28
CA GLN A 642 -26.20 -35.96 -0.25
C GLN A 642 -24.98 -36.31 0.61
N ARG A 643 -23.91 -35.50 0.57
CA ARG A 643 -22.87 -35.53 1.59
C ARG A 643 -23.40 -34.88 2.85
N GLN A 644 -23.92 -35.70 3.77
CA GLN A 644 -24.10 -35.33 5.17
C GLN A 644 -22.71 -35.06 5.79
N TYR A 645 -22.41 -33.80 6.11
CA TYR A 645 -21.30 -33.45 7.00
C TYR A 645 -21.70 -33.71 8.45
N SER A 646 -21.62 -34.97 8.88
CA SER A 646 -21.58 -35.33 10.30
C SER A 646 -20.13 -35.20 10.76
N THR A 647 -19.77 -34.05 11.35
CA THR A 647 -18.54 -33.95 12.15
C THR A 647 -18.85 -34.40 13.57
N SER A 648 -18.39 -35.60 13.92
CA SER A 648 -18.44 -36.09 15.30
C SER A 648 -17.50 -35.26 16.17
N VAL A 649 -18.08 -34.50 17.11
CA VAL A 649 -17.36 -33.70 18.11
C VAL A 649 -16.70 -34.63 19.13
N SER A 650 -15.38 -34.47 19.35
CA SER A 650 -14.64 -35.20 20.36
C SER A 650 -14.97 -34.68 21.77
N SER A 651 -14.92 -35.59 22.76
CA SER A 651 -15.48 -35.47 24.11
C SER A 651 -14.66 -34.60 25.08
N GLY A 652 -14.44 -33.32 24.75
CA GLY A 652 -13.74 -32.38 25.63
C GLY A 652 -14.18 -30.90 25.51
N ALA A 653 -15.35 -30.61 24.93
CA ALA A 653 -15.82 -29.23 24.74
C ALA A 653 -16.30 -28.60 26.06
N ASP A 654 -15.81 -27.40 26.39
CA ASP A 654 -16.37 -26.58 27.47
C ASP A 654 -17.83 -26.22 27.14
N THR A 655 -18.74 -26.40 28.11
CA THR A 655 -20.17 -26.12 27.97
C THR A 655 -20.57 -24.91 28.81
N TYR A 656 -21.40 -24.01 28.26
CA TYR A 656 -21.97 -22.84 28.93
C TYR A 656 -23.49 -22.77 28.70
N ASP A 657 -24.23 -22.03 29.52
CA ASP A 657 -25.65 -21.77 29.28
C ASP A 657 -25.83 -20.75 28.16
N TYR A 658 -25.07 -19.66 28.25
CA TYR A 658 -25.10 -18.57 27.28
C TYR A 658 -23.72 -18.33 26.69
N VAL A 659 -23.65 -18.24 25.37
CA VAL A 659 -22.45 -17.80 24.66
C VAL A 659 -22.75 -16.50 23.94
N ILE A 660 -22.13 -15.41 24.38
CA ILE A 660 -22.27 -14.06 23.83
C ILE A 660 -21.08 -13.80 22.90
N VAL A 661 -21.37 -13.46 21.64
CA VAL A 661 -20.34 -13.15 20.64
C VAL A 661 -20.21 -11.63 20.49
N GLY A 662 -19.10 -11.09 20.98
CA GLY A 662 -18.77 -9.67 21.02
C GLY A 662 -18.96 -9.06 22.40
N ALA A 663 -17.90 -8.47 22.96
CA ALA A 663 -17.93 -7.65 24.17
C ALA A 663 -18.16 -6.17 23.83
N GLY A 664 -19.04 -5.89 22.86
CA GLY A 664 -19.47 -4.53 22.52
C GLY A 664 -20.42 -3.91 23.55
N SER A 665 -21.06 -2.79 23.20
CA SER A 665 -22.01 -2.11 24.10
C SER A 665 -23.12 -3.04 24.58
N ALA A 666 -23.78 -3.77 23.68
CA ALA A 666 -24.83 -4.72 24.05
C ALA A 666 -24.28 -5.97 24.76
N GLY A 667 -23.18 -6.53 24.27
CA GLY A 667 -22.57 -7.73 24.85
C GLY A 667 -22.11 -7.53 26.30
N CYS A 668 -21.57 -6.35 26.63
CA CYS A 668 -21.20 -6.00 28.02
C CYS A 668 -22.44 -5.98 28.95
N VAL A 669 -23.55 -5.41 28.49
CA VAL A 669 -24.82 -5.38 29.24
C VAL A 669 -25.33 -6.79 29.49
N LEU A 670 -25.42 -7.61 28.44
CA LEU A 670 -25.89 -8.99 28.53
C LEU A 670 -25.00 -9.84 29.45
N ALA A 671 -23.68 -9.72 29.32
CA ALA A 671 -22.74 -10.42 30.18
C ALA A 671 -22.97 -10.08 31.66
N ASN A 672 -23.19 -8.81 31.98
CA ASN A 672 -23.53 -8.38 33.34
C ASN A 672 -24.89 -8.92 33.79
N ARG A 673 -25.95 -8.73 33.01
CA ARG A 673 -27.32 -9.05 33.44
C ARG A 673 -27.56 -10.55 33.54
N LEU A 674 -27.11 -11.34 32.56
CA LEU A 674 -27.33 -12.78 32.53
C LEU A 674 -26.53 -13.54 33.60
N SER A 675 -25.36 -13.02 33.98
CA SER A 675 -24.50 -13.63 35.03
C SER A 675 -24.90 -13.25 36.46
N VAL A 676 -25.91 -12.40 36.66
CA VAL A 676 -26.41 -12.07 38.02
C VAL A 676 -26.91 -13.33 38.74
N ASP A 677 -27.61 -14.20 38.01
CA ASP A 677 -27.98 -15.52 38.53
C ASP A 677 -26.74 -16.45 38.50
N PRO A 678 -26.24 -16.93 39.64
CA PRO A 678 -25.08 -17.81 39.69
C PRO A 678 -25.30 -19.16 38.98
N ASN A 679 -26.55 -19.53 38.68
CA ASN A 679 -26.88 -20.75 37.93
C ASN A 679 -26.69 -20.59 36.42
N ASN A 680 -26.48 -19.37 35.91
CA ASN A 680 -26.21 -19.13 34.50
C ASN A 680 -24.69 -19.05 34.27
N ARG A 681 -24.13 -20.04 33.57
CA ARG A 681 -22.74 -20.00 33.09
C ARG A 681 -22.68 -19.22 31.78
N VAL A 682 -22.00 -18.09 31.79
CA VAL A 682 -21.94 -17.16 30.65
C VAL A 682 -20.52 -17.10 30.11
N LEU A 683 -20.36 -17.29 28.80
CA LEU A 683 -19.12 -17.05 28.08
C LEU A 683 -19.28 -15.85 27.15
N VAL A 684 -18.30 -14.94 27.15
CA VAL A 684 -18.19 -13.84 26.18
C VAL A 684 -16.95 -14.05 25.32
N LEU A 685 -17.10 -14.02 24.01
CA LEU A 685 -15.99 -14.09 23.05
C LEU A 685 -15.82 -12.74 22.35
N GLU A 686 -14.68 -12.08 22.56
CA GLU A 686 -14.36 -10.79 21.95
C GLU A 686 -13.14 -10.92 21.04
N ALA A 687 -13.27 -10.49 19.78
CA ALA A 687 -12.19 -10.54 18.78
C ALA A 687 -11.05 -9.58 19.11
N GLY A 688 -11.34 -8.46 19.78
CA GLY A 688 -10.37 -7.48 20.22
C GLY A 688 -9.66 -7.79 21.55
N PRO A 689 -8.65 -6.97 21.90
CA PRO A 689 -7.99 -7.05 23.19
C PRO A 689 -8.87 -6.48 24.33
N GLU A 690 -8.38 -6.65 25.56
CA GLU A 690 -8.94 -6.02 26.76
C GLU A 690 -8.68 -4.51 26.79
N ASP A 691 -9.61 -3.74 27.37
CA ASP A 691 -9.52 -2.30 27.63
C ASP A 691 -8.72 -1.99 28.91
N LYS A 692 -7.49 -2.52 29.00
CA LYS A 692 -6.62 -2.46 30.19
C LYS A 692 -6.55 -1.07 30.83
N TRP A 693 -6.57 -1.02 32.16
CA TRP A 693 -6.69 0.22 32.95
C TRP A 693 -5.56 1.25 32.70
N TRP A 694 -4.37 0.78 32.28
CA TRP A 694 -3.23 1.64 31.96
C TRP A 694 -3.26 2.20 30.54
N ASN A 695 -4.21 1.77 29.69
CA ASN A 695 -4.34 2.26 28.33
C ASN A 695 -5.00 3.65 28.32
N TRP A 696 -4.20 4.68 28.60
CA TRP A 696 -4.66 6.06 28.64
C TRP A 696 -5.33 6.51 27.33
N LYS A 697 -4.97 5.95 26.17
CA LYS A 697 -5.59 6.29 24.89
C LYS A 697 -7.10 5.98 24.89
N ILE A 698 -7.51 4.90 25.56
CA ILE A 698 -8.94 4.54 25.71
C ILE A 698 -9.58 5.40 26.80
N HIS A 699 -8.92 5.48 27.97
CA HIS A 699 -9.55 6.02 29.17
C HIS A 699 -9.59 7.54 29.23
N MET A 700 -8.67 8.25 28.56
CA MET A 700 -8.64 9.71 28.48
C MET A 700 -9.62 10.21 27.41
N PRO A 701 -10.69 10.94 27.76
CA PRO A 701 -11.66 11.46 26.79
C PRO A 701 -11.05 12.21 25.59
N ALA A 702 -10.10 13.12 25.84
CA ALA A 702 -9.46 13.92 24.78
C ALA A 702 -8.57 13.10 23.83
N ALA A 703 -8.22 11.86 24.18
CA ALA A 703 -7.38 10.98 23.36
C ALA A 703 -8.18 10.19 22.29
N LEU A 704 -9.47 10.49 22.13
CA LEU A 704 -10.40 9.90 21.15
C LEU A 704 -9.76 9.52 19.80
N MET A 705 -9.10 10.47 19.14
CA MET A 705 -8.58 10.31 17.77
C MET A 705 -7.48 9.24 17.67
N TYR A 706 -6.74 8.96 18.75
CA TYR A 706 -5.64 8.00 18.74
C TYR A 706 -6.11 6.57 18.49
N ASN A 707 -7.28 6.16 19.02
CA ASN A 707 -7.77 4.79 18.83
C ASN A 707 -8.57 4.63 17.53
N LEU A 708 -9.12 5.71 16.98
CA LEU A 708 -9.73 5.65 15.65
C LEU A 708 -8.66 5.31 14.61
N CYS A 709 -7.43 5.78 14.76
CA CYS A 709 -6.34 5.51 13.82
C CYS A 709 -5.50 4.26 14.16
N ASP A 710 -5.95 3.41 15.08
CA ASP A 710 -5.19 2.25 15.59
C ASP A 710 -5.95 0.95 15.27
N ASP A 711 -5.51 0.23 14.25
CA ASP A 711 -6.11 -1.02 13.76
C ASP A 711 -6.14 -2.12 14.84
N LYS A 712 -5.35 -2.00 15.92
CA LYS A 712 -5.41 -2.91 17.05
C LYS A 712 -6.77 -2.90 17.74
N TYR A 713 -7.34 -1.71 17.95
CA TYR A 713 -8.61 -1.50 18.65
C TYR A 713 -9.76 -1.19 17.70
N ASN A 714 -9.49 -1.12 16.40
CA ASN A 714 -10.44 -0.71 15.38
C ASN A 714 -10.47 -1.74 14.25
N TRP A 715 -11.67 -2.15 13.82
CA TRP A 715 -11.85 -3.01 12.66
C TRP A 715 -11.37 -2.38 11.35
N TYR A 716 -11.34 -1.05 11.25
CA TYR A 716 -10.77 -0.35 10.10
C TYR A 716 -11.51 -0.65 8.78
N TYR A 717 -12.85 -0.66 8.84
CA TYR A 717 -13.68 -0.94 7.67
C TYR A 717 -13.63 0.18 6.64
N HIS A 718 -13.93 -0.16 5.39
CA HIS A 718 -14.12 0.77 4.30
C HIS A 718 -15.38 0.39 3.51
N THR A 719 -16.09 1.39 2.99
CA THR A 719 -17.21 1.16 2.07
C THR A 719 -16.70 0.72 0.69
N VAL A 720 -17.57 0.18 -0.15
CA VAL A 720 -17.31 0.21 -1.60
C VAL A 720 -17.34 1.65 -2.13
N PRO A 721 -16.83 1.93 -3.35
CA PRO A 721 -16.99 3.23 -3.98
C PRO A 721 -18.45 3.70 -3.97
N GLN A 722 -18.69 4.87 -3.39
CA GLN A 722 -20.03 5.40 -3.19
C GLN A 722 -20.49 6.17 -4.43
N LYS A 723 -21.35 5.53 -5.24
CA LYS A 723 -21.85 6.02 -6.54
C LYS A 723 -22.33 7.48 -6.53
N HIS A 724 -22.99 7.90 -5.45
CA HIS A 724 -23.58 9.23 -5.32
C HIS A 724 -22.64 10.24 -4.63
N MET A 725 -21.46 9.81 -4.20
CA MET A 725 -20.48 10.58 -3.42
C MET A 725 -19.11 10.65 -4.13
N ASN A 726 -19.12 10.84 -5.45
CA ASN A 726 -17.92 10.90 -6.30
C ASN A 726 -17.03 9.65 -6.20
N ASP A 727 -17.65 8.47 -6.10
CA ASP A 727 -16.98 7.17 -6.03
C ASP A 727 -15.97 7.06 -4.89
N ARG A 728 -16.10 7.89 -3.85
CA ARG A 728 -15.24 7.84 -2.67
C ARG A 728 -15.42 6.52 -1.93
N VAL A 729 -14.30 5.95 -1.50
CA VAL A 729 -14.23 4.88 -0.52
C VAL A 729 -14.16 5.52 0.86
N MET A 730 -15.18 5.30 1.68
CA MET A 730 -15.35 5.99 2.96
C MET A 730 -14.88 5.12 4.10
N TYR A 731 -14.19 5.73 5.07
CA TYR A 731 -13.60 5.02 6.20
C TYR A 731 -14.59 4.87 7.36
N TRP A 732 -14.78 3.63 7.81
CA TRP A 732 -15.73 3.26 8.86
C TRP A 732 -15.02 2.64 10.07
N PRO A 733 -14.56 3.47 11.03
CA PRO A 733 -13.98 2.99 12.27
C PRO A 733 -15.02 2.31 13.15
N ARG A 734 -14.71 1.12 13.66
CA ARG A 734 -15.56 0.35 14.59
C ARG A 734 -14.71 -0.31 15.67
N GLY A 735 -15.15 -0.22 16.94
CA GLY A 735 -14.37 -0.77 18.04
C GLY A 735 -14.26 -2.29 18.01
N ARG A 736 -13.01 -2.77 18.07
CA ARG A 736 -12.58 -4.16 18.23
C ARG A 736 -11.78 -4.25 19.52
N VAL A 737 -12.45 -4.20 20.66
CA VAL A 737 -11.88 -4.14 22.03
C VAL A 737 -13.02 -4.36 23.03
N TRP A 738 -12.72 -4.67 24.30
CA TRP A 738 -13.75 -4.65 25.35
C TRP A 738 -14.48 -3.30 25.42
N GLY A 739 -15.81 -3.35 25.43
CA GLY A 739 -16.70 -2.20 25.28
C GLY A 739 -17.03 -1.87 23.82
N GLY A 740 -16.38 -2.51 22.85
CA GLY A 740 -16.53 -2.29 21.42
C GLY A 740 -16.42 -0.81 21.06
N SER A 741 -17.33 -0.32 20.22
CA SER A 741 -17.34 1.08 19.81
C SER A 741 -17.53 2.07 20.97
N SER A 742 -18.10 1.69 22.14
CA SER A 742 -18.18 2.60 23.29
C SER A 742 -16.82 2.95 23.90
N ALA A 743 -15.80 2.11 23.65
CA ALA A 743 -14.41 2.40 24.05
C ALA A 743 -13.70 3.38 23.09
N LEU A 744 -14.26 3.61 21.89
CA LEU A 744 -13.70 4.48 20.85
C LEU A 744 -14.58 5.68 20.51
N ASN A 745 -15.85 5.72 20.94
CA ASN A 745 -16.81 6.75 20.53
C ASN A 745 -16.46 8.16 21.00
N ALA A 746 -17.16 9.17 20.50
CA ALA A 746 -17.01 10.55 20.95
C ALA A 746 -17.67 10.85 22.33
N MET A 747 -18.14 9.80 23.03
CA MET A 747 -18.80 9.84 24.35
C MET A 747 -20.13 10.59 24.44
N VAL A 748 -20.58 11.25 23.37
CA VAL A 748 -21.91 11.89 23.33
C VAL A 748 -23.01 10.88 23.65
N TYR A 749 -23.87 11.22 24.61
CA TYR A 749 -24.99 10.43 25.07
C TYR A 749 -26.30 11.05 24.56
N ILE A 750 -26.83 10.49 23.49
CA ILE A 750 -28.14 10.85 22.94
C ILE A 750 -28.97 9.58 22.80
N ARG A 751 -30.27 9.67 23.09
CA ARG A 751 -31.22 8.55 23.02
C ARG A 751 -32.01 8.48 21.72
N GLY A 752 -32.03 9.54 20.91
CA GLY A 752 -32.96 9.67 19.79
C GLY A 752 -34.29 10.30 20.21
N HIS A 753 -35.15 10.57 19.24
CA HIS A 753 -36.47 11.16 19.48
C HIS A 753 -37.46 10.07 19.90
N ALA A 754 -38.47 10.42 20.70
CA ALA A 754 -39.51 9.47 21.09
C ALA A 754 -40.23 8.85 19.87
N TYR A 755 -40.45 9.64 18.82
CA TYR A 755 -41.14 9.16 17.62
C TYR A 755 -40.36 8.14 16.82
N ASP A 756 -39.05 8.01 17.01
CA ASP A 756 -38.29 6.95 16.35
C ASP A 756 -38.72 5.57 16.87
N TYR A 757 -38.95 5.46 18.17
CA TYR A 757 -39.41 4.22 18.83
C TYR A 757 -40.89 3.95 18.57
N ASP A 758 -41.72 5.00 18.55
CA ASP A 758 -43.11 4.86 18.15
C ASP A 758 -43.24 4.46 16.66
N ARG A 759 -42.29 4.89 15.82
CA ARG A 759 -42.14 4.41 14.44
C ARG A 759 -41.77 2.93 14.41
N TRP A 760 -40.83 2.46 15.23
CA TRP A 760 -40.51 1.03 15.29
C TRP A 760 -41.73 0.16 15.59
N GLU A 761 -42.58 0.57 16.54
CA GLU A 761 -43.81 -0.17 16.84
C GLU A 761 -44.75 -0.22 15.61
N LYS A 762 -44.90 0.88 14.87
CA LYS A 762 -45.66 0.92 13.61
C LYS A 762 -45.03 0.07 12.50
N GLU A 763 -43.71 -0.08 12.50
CA GLU A 763 -42.95 -0.94 11.58
C GLU A 763 -43.01 -2.43 11.97
N GLY A 764 -43.74 -2.79 13.03
CA GLY A 764 -43.99 -4.17 13.44
C GLY A 764 -43.22 -4.62 14.68
N ALA A 765 -42.37 -3.75 15.25
CA ALA A 765 -41.66 -4.01 16.51
C ALA A 765 -42.57 -3.81 17.73
N ALA A 766 -43.59 -4.66 17.87
CA ALA A 766 -44.61 -4.54 18.92
C ALA A 766 -43.98 -4.52 20.31
N GLY A 767 -44.40 -3.56 21.14
CA GLY A 767 -43.87 -3.38 22.49
C GLY A 767 -42.52 -2.69 22.54
N TRP A 768 -42.07 -2.03 21.46
CA TRP A 768 -40.85 -1.22 21.40
C TRP A 768 -41.10 0.28 21.22
N SER A 769 -42.32 0.76 21.55
CA SER A 769 -42.63 2.19 21.57
C SER A 769 -41.75 2.96 22.56
N TYR A 770 -41.74 4.30 22.48
CA TYR A 770 -40.96 5.10 23.43
C TYR A 770 -41.37 4.85 24.88
N ALA A 771 -42.68 4.65 25.11
CA ALA A 771 -43.22 4.33 26.42
C ALA A 771 -42.66 3.00 26.97
N ASP A 772 -42.37 2.01 26.11
CA ASP A 772 -41.76 0.75 26.52
C ASP A 772 -40.23 0.82 26.66
N CYS A 773 -39.58 1.77 25.98
CA CYS A 773 -38.12 1.89 25.94
C CYS A 773 -37.56 2.85 27.02
N LEU A 774 -38.27 3.94 27.33
CA LEU A 774 -37.85 4.93 28.33
C LEU A 774 -37.53 4.34 29.71
N PRO A 775 -38.29 3.39 30.27
CA PRO A 775 -37.93 2.74 31.54
C PRO A 775 -36.56 2.05 31.52
N TYR A 776 -36.16 1.50 30.37
CA TYR A 776 -34.85 0.84 30.22
C TYR A 776 -33.71 1.84 30.01
N PHE A 777 -33.96 2.98 29.36
CA PHE A 777 -33.01 4.10 29.38
C PHE A 777 -32.72 4.57 30.81
N ARG A 778 -33.76 4.68 31.64
CA ARG A 778 -33.62 5.03 33.06
C ARG A 778 -32.90 3.94 33.86
N LYS A 779 -33.21 2.66 33.63
CA LYS A 779 -32.52 1.52 34.27
C LYS A 779 -31.02 1.51 33.97
N ALA A 780 -30.62 1.90 32.76
CA ALA A 780 -29.22 1.90 32.33
C ALA A 780 -28.41 3.06 32.91
N GLN A 781 -29.02 4.22 33.11
CA GLN A 781 -28.32 5.49 33.34
C GLN A 781 -28.21 5.88 34.83
N THR A 782 -27.08 6.48 35.18
CA THR A 782 -26.95 7.39 36.33
C THR A 782 -26.47 8.74 35.80
N HIS A 783 -27.23 9.82 36.04
CA HIS A 783 -26.79 11.16 35.67
C HIS A 783 -26.11 11.87 36.85
N ASP A 784 -24.79 12.10 36.75
CA ASP A 784 -23.95 12.58 37.85
C ASP A 784 -24.31 14.01 38.31
N ASP A 785 -24.68 14.90 37.38
CA ASP A 785 -24.92 16.32 37.71
C ASP A 785 -26.40 16.66 38.01
N CYS A 786 -27.36 16.00 37.35
CA CYS A 786 -28.79 16.34 37.40
C CYS A 786 -29.65 15.36 38.23
N GLY A 787 -29.14 14.16 38.52
CA GLY A 787 -29.91 13.11 39.19
C GLY A 787 -31.01 12.47 38.33
N ALA A 788 -31.88 11.68 38.97
CA ALA A 788 -33.01 11.02 38.32
C ALA A 788 -34.24 11.93 38.22
N ASP A 789 -35.01 11.73 37.15
CA ASP A 789 -36.34 12.35 36.97
C ASP A 789 -37.27 11.40 36.18
N GLU A 790 -38.32 11.95 35.55
CA GLU A 790 -39.26 11.18 34.74
C GLU A 790 -38.61 10.57 33.48
N TYR A 791 -37.51 11.16 32.99
CA TYR A 791 -36.77 10.78 31.79
C TYR A 791 -35.39 10.18 32.12
N ARG A 792 -34.72 10.63 33.18
CA ARG A 792 -33.34 10.25 33.57
C ARG A 792 -33.31 9.16 34.63
N GLY A 793 -32.27 8.33 34.56
CA GLY A 793 -31.93 7.36 35.60
C GLY A 793 -31.01 7.94 36.68
N GLY A 794 -30.99 7.32 37.86
CA GLY A 794 -30.13 7.73 38.98
C GLY A 794 -29.27 6.63 39.59
N ASP A 795 -29.53 5.36 39.25
CA ASP A 795 -28.90 4.20 39.89
C ASP A 795 -28.36 3.18 38.86
N GLY A 796 -28.41 3.52 37.57
CA GLY A 796 -27.92 2.67 36.50
C GLY A 796 -26.39 2.65 36.39
N PRO A 797 -25.79 1.57 35.86
CA PRO A 797 -24.32 1.42 35.80
C PRO A 797 -23.62 2.37 34.81
N LEU A 798 -24.35 2.95 33.85
CA LEU A 798 -23.79 3.88 32.87
C LEU A 798 -23.87 5.32 33.40
N HIS A 799 -22.74 5.82 33.88
CA HIS A 799 -22.62 7.20 34.32
C HIS A 799 -22.59 8.18 33.14
N VAL A 800 -23.37 9.25 33.27
CA VAL A 800 -23.55 10.32 32.29
C VAL A 800 -23.38 11.67 32.99
N SER A 801 -22.69 12.62 32.36
CA SER A 801 -22.43 13.96 32.92
C SER A 801 -22.39 15.03 31.82
N HIS A 802 -22.55 16.28 32.21
CA HIS A 802 -22.36 17.42 31.32
C HIS A 802 -20.87 17.76 31.15
N GLY A 803 -20.55 18.47 30.07
CA GLY A 803 -19.24 19.07 29.84
C GLY A 803 -18.88 20.15 30.86
N LYS A 804 -17.57 20.25 31.18
CA LYS A 804 -17.05 21.09 32.28
C LYS A 804 -15.89 21.97 31.85
N THR A 805 -15.62 22.15 30.55
CA THR A 805 -14.46 22.95 30.10
C THR A 805 -14.72 24.45 30.14
N ASN A 806 -15.99 24.88 30.19
CA ASN A 806 -16.41 26.29 30.23
C ASN A 806 -15.84 27.13 29.05
N ASN A 807 -15.62 26.51 27.89
CA ASN A 807 -15.16 27.24 26.70
C ASN A 807 -16.25 28.21 26.24
N PRO A 808 -15.96 29.52 26.06
CA PRO A 808 -16.98 30.51 25.69
C PRO A 808 -17.63 30.24 24.32
N LEU A 809 -16.98 29.49 23.43
CA LEU A 809 -17.53 29.12 22.13
C LEU A 809 -18.80 28.26 22.23
N PHE A 810 -18.93 27.42 23.27
CA PHE A 810 -20.13 26.62 23.50
C PHE A 810 -21.35 27.50 23.78
N LYS A 811 -21.18 28.50 24.66
CA LYS A 811 -22.22 29.50 24.91
C LYS A 811 -22.52 30.33 23.66
N ALA A 812 -21.50 30.74 22.92
CA ALA A 812 -21.68 31.50 21.68
C ALA A 812 -22.50 30.72 20.65
N PHE A 813 -22.30 29.41 20.54
CA PHE A 813 -23.07 28.55 19.64
C PHE A 813 -24.55 28.47 20.02
N VAL A 814 -24.86 28.26 21.31
CA VAL A 814 -26.25 28.24 21.80
C VAL A 814 -26.91 29.62 21.63
N ASP A 815 -26.22 30.70 22.02
CA ASP A 815 -26.74 32.07 21.87
C ASP A 815 -26.98 32.43 20.39
N ALA A 816 -26.11 31.97 19.49
CA ALA A 816 -26.28 32.15 18.05
C ALA A 816 -27.54 31.43 17.55
N ALA A 817 -27.78 30.19 17.97
CA ALA A 817 -28.99 29.48 17.56
C ALA A 817 -30.28 30.15 18.07
N LEU A 818 -30.26 30.67 19.31
CA LEU A 818 -31.36 31.45 19.86
C LEU A 818 -31.60 32.74 19.05
N GLN A 819 -30.54 33.44 18.67
CA GLN A 819 -30.62 34.63 17.80
C GLN A 819 -31.16 34.31 16.41
N ALA A 820 -30.92 33.10 15.89
CA ALA A 820 -31.52 32.60 14.64
C ALA A 820 -33.00 32.18 14.78
N GLY A 821 -33.54 32.18 16.00
CA GLY A 821 -34.95 31.88 16.30
C GLY A 821 -35.25 30.42 16.64
N TYR A 822 -34.25 29.63 17.02
CA TYR A 822 -34.44 28.26 17.50
C TYR A 822 -34.57 28.22 19.02
N PRO A 823 -35.34 27.28 19.60
CA PRO A 823 -35.54 27.20 21.03
C PRO A 823 -34.29 26.69 21.77
N TYR A 824 -34.19 27.02 23.06
CA TYR A 824 -33.24 26.38 23.96
C TYR A 824 -33.81 25.06 24.47
N THR A 825 -32.98 24.02 24.57
CA THR A 825 -33.31 22.78 25.28
C THR A 825 -32.35 22.57 26.45
N PRO A 826 -32.84 22.43 27.69
CA PRO A 826 -32.01 22.09 28.85
C PRO A 826 -31.63 20.60 28.89
N ASP A 827 -32.30 19.76 28.08
CA ASP A 827 -32.11 18.31 28.06
C ASP A 827 -32.57 17.72 26.72
N MET A 828 -31.60 17.40 25.85
CA MET A 828 -31.88 16.78 24.56
C MET A 828 -32.43 15.34 24.68
N ASN A 829 -32.29 14.72 25.85
CA ASN A 829 -32.75 13.35 26.13
C ASN A 829 -34.07 13.30 26.92
N GLY A 830 -34.62 14.46 27.27
CA GLY A 830 -35.77 14.63 28.14
C GLY A 830 -37.03 15.04 27.38
N TYR A 831 -37.80 15.95 27.96
CA TYR A 831 -39.09 16.38 27.42
C TYR A 831 -39.01 16.95 26.00
N GLN A 832 -37.98 17.76 25.69
CA GLN A 832 -37.85 18.51 24.42
C GLN A 832 -36.47 18.30 23.79
N GLN A 833 -36.41 17.57 22.68
CA GLN A 833 -35.17 17.42 21.90
C GLN A 833 -34.91 18.62 20.97
N GLU A 834 -35.96 19.17 20.34
CA GLU A 834 -35.82 20.28 19.38
C GLU A 834 -35.28 21.54 20.07
N GLY A 835 -34.18 22.07 19.55
CA GLY A 835 -33.48 23.23 20.10
C GLY A 835 -31.97 23.02 20.25
N PHE A 836 -31.31 23.99 20.88
CA PHE A 836 -29.88 23.96 21.17
C PHE A 836 -29.61 24.03 22.67
N GLY A 837 -28.55 23.37 23.12
CA GLY A 837 -28.28 23.21 24.55
C GLY A 837 -27.05 22.36 24.88
N PRO A 838 -26.87 21.99 26.17
CA PRO A 838 -25.82 21.08 26.59
C PRO A 838 -26.02 19.68 26.02
N MET A 839 -24.92 18.99 25.73
CA MET A 839 -24.91 17.56 25.40
C MET A 839 -24.38 16.74 26.57
N ASP A 840 -25.11 15.68 26.89
CA ASP A 840 -24.69 14.67 27.84
C ASP A 840 -23.53 13.85 27.29
N MET A 841 -22.63 13.41 28.17
CA MET A 841 -21.49 12.57 27.82
C MET A 841 -21.33 11.39 28.78
N THR A 842 -20.93 10.24 28.26
CA THR A 842 -20.52 9.07 29.06
C THR A 842 -19.09 9.26 29.59
N ILE A 843 -18.91 10.23 30.47
CA ILE A 843 -17.66 10.53 31.18
C ILE A 843 -17.95 10.50 32.68
N HIS A 844 -17.11 9.78 33.44
CA HIS A 844 -17.24 9.68 34.88
C HIS A 844 -15.87 9.78 35.54
N ASN A 845 -15.76 10.61 36.58
CA ASN A 845 -14.49 10.91 37.26
C ASN A 845 -13.33 11.24 36.29
N GLY A 846 -13.65 11.99 35.23
CA GLY A 846 -12.72 12.46 34.21
C GLY A 846 -12.19 11.38 33.25
N LYS A 847 -12.78 10.19 33.26
CA LYS A 847 -12.46 9.09 32.35
C LYS A 847 -13.64 8.80 31.44
N ARG A 848 -13.35 8.28 30.25
CA ARG A 848 -14.34 7.65 29.40
C ARG A 848 -15.06 6.55 30.17
N TRP A 849 -16.39 6.58 30.14
CA TRP A 849 -17.23 5.57 30.78
C TRP A 849 -17.89 4.66 29.74
N SER A 850 -17.10 3.72 29.21
CA SER A 850 -17.55 2.74 28.22
C SER A 850 -18.53 1.71 28.82
N ALA A 851 -19.20 0.93 27.98
CA ALA A 851 -20.04 -0.18 28.44
C ALA A 851 -19.23 -1.26 29.18
N SER A 852 -17.95 -1.44 28.83
CA SER A 852 -17.05 -2.33 29.59
C SER A 852 -16.85 -1.81 31.01
N GLN A 853 -16.60 -0.51 31.18
CA GLN A 853 -16.44 0.11 32.50
C GLN A 853 -17.72 0.04 33.34
N GLY A 854 -18.88 0.35 32.77
CA GLY A 854 -20.14 0.35 33.48
C GLY A 854 -20.69 -1.04 33.77
N TYR A 855 -20.61 -1.98 32.82
CA TYR A 855 -21.29 -3.28 32.92
C TYR A 855 -20.32 -4.46 33.07
N LEU A 856 -19.32 -4.59 32.20
CA LEU A 856 -18.52 -5.81 32.14
C LEU A 856 -17.59 -5.92 33.36
N ARG A 857 -16.80 -4.89 33.63
CA ARG A 857 -15.80 -4.89 34.71
C ARG A 857 -16.39 -5.19 36.09
N PRO A 858 -17.52 -4.60 36.50
CA PRO A 858 -18.16 -4.94 37.77
C PRO A 858 -18.65 -6.40 37.88
N ALA A 859 -18.77 -7.12 36.76
CA ALA A 859 -19.21 -8.52 36.74
C ALA A 859 -18.05 -9.54 36.71
N LEU A 860 -16.80 -9.12 36.51
CA LEU A 860 -15.65 -10.03 36.33
C LEU A 860 -15.30 -10.85 37.57
N ASP A 861 -15.65 -10.39 38.77
CA ASP A 861 -15.40 -11.13 40.02
C ASP A 861 -16.36 -12.33 40.19
N ARG A 862 -17.35 -12.50 39.31
CA ARG A 862 -18.33 -13.60 39.38
C ARG A 862 -17.77 -14.86 38.75
N SER A 863 -17.78 -15.97 39.49
CA SER A 863 -17.20 -17.26 39.06
C SER A 863 -17.93 -17.92 37.87
N ASN A 864 -19.14 -17.49 37.56
CA ASN A 864 -19.97 -18.01 36.47
C ASN A 864 -19.86 -17.19 35.16
N LEU A 865 -19.04 -16.13 35.13
CA LEU A 865 -18.76 -15.35 33.92
C LEU A 865 -17.33 -15.59 33.44
N THR A 866 -17.19 -16.07 32.21
CA THR A 866 -15.91 -16.19 31.51
C THR A 866 -15.87 -15.21 30.35
N VAL A 867 -14.78 -14.46 30.20
CA VAL A 867 -14.56 -13.56 29.06
C VAL A 867 -13.25 -13.93 28.37
N GLN A 868 -13.29 -14.15 27.07
CA GLN A 868 -12.13 -14.50 26.26
C GLN A 868 -11.87 -13.43 25.21
N SER A 869 -10.71 -12.80 25.31
CA SER A 869 -10.23 -11.76 24.40
C SER A 869 -9.42 -12.35 23.25
N LEU A 870 -9.29 -11.61 22.14
CA LEU A 870 -8.66 -12.08 20.90
C LEU A 870 -9.37 -13.29 20.26
N ALA A 871 -10.60 -13.59 20.70
CA ALA A 871 -11.41 -14.73 20.27
C ALA A 871 -12.29 -14.36 19.07
N MET A 872 -11.77 -14.56 17.85
CA MET A 872 -12.52 -14.36 16.61
C MET A 872 -13.47 -15.53 16.35
N THR A 873 -14.77 -15.28 16.41
CA THR A 873 -15.80 -16.29 16.10
C THR A 873 -15.95 -16.43 14.59
N HIS A 874 -15.95 -17.66 14.09
CA HIS A 874 -16.00 -17.98 12.66
C HIS A 874 -17.40 -18.33 12.21
N ARG A 875 -18.13 -19.12 13.01
CA ARG A 875 -19.51 -19.52 12.73
C ARG A 875 -20.24 -20.00 13.98
N VAL A 876 -21.56 -19.96 13.92
CA VAL A 876 -22.46 -20.66 14.82
C VAL A 876 -22.57 -22.13 14.38
N LEU A 877 -22.61 -23.03 15.35
CA LEU A 877 -22.77 -24.47 15.14
C LEU A 877 -24.24 -24.86 15.32
N PHE A 878 -24.75 -25.71 14.43
CA PHE A 878 -26.16 -26.13 14.43
C PHE A 878 -26.33 -27.64 14.51
N GLU A 879 -27.39 -28.06 15.19
CA GLU A 879 -27.97 -29.41 15.12
C GLU A 879 -29.42 -29.25 14.60
N GLY A 880 -29.64 -29.51 13.30
CA GLY A 880 -30.90 -29.16 12.65
C GLY A 880 -31.08 -27.64 12.55
N ASN A 881 -32.20 -27.13 13.05
CA ASN A 881 -32.50 -25.69 13.12
C ASN A 881 -32.14 -25.06 14.48
N ARG A 882 -31.42 -25.77 15.36
CA ARG A 882 -31.06 -25.31 16.70
C ARG A 882 -29.59 -24.91 16.76
N ALA A 883 -29.30 -23.69 17.21
CA ALA A 883 -27.94 -23.27 17.53
C ALA A 883 -27.46 -23.95 18.82
N VAL A 884 -26.32 -24.63 18.77
CA VAL A 884 -25.78 -25.44 19.88
C VAL A 884 -24.42 -24.98 20.38
N GLY A 885 -23.83 -23.97 19.76
CA GLY A 885 -22.51 -23.48 20.12
C GLY A 885 -21.89 -22.61 19.05
N VAL A 886 -20.60 -22.32 19.21
CA VAL A 886 -19.82 -21.54 18.23
C VAL A 886 -18.44 -22.14 18.01
N GLU A 887 -17.90 -21.88 16.83
CA GLU A 887 -16.52 -22.16 16.46
C GLU A 887 -15.72 -20.86 16.40
N TYR A 888 -14.55 -20.83 17.04
CA TYR A 888 -13.74 -19.61 17.15
C TYR A 888 -12.23 -19.88 17.21
N LYS A 889 -11.42 -18.84 17.02
CA LYS A 889 -9.96 -18.86 17.19
C LYS A 889 -9.50 -17.81 18.19
N GLN A 890 -8.69 -18.21 19.18
CA GLN A 890 -8.21 -17.33 20.27
C GLN A 890 -7.19 -16.27 19.83
N LYS A 891 -6.52 -16.46 18.68
CA LYS A 891 -5.59 -15.53 18.04
C LYS A 891 -5.53 -15.89 16.56
N LYS A 892 -5.07 -14.98 15.70
CA LYS A 892 -4.78 -15.30 14.30
C LYS A 892 -3.76 -16.46 14.24
N GLY A 893 -4.05 -17.49 13.45
CA GLY A 893 -3.21 -18.69 13.34
C GLY A 893 -3.41 -19.75 14.44
N ALA A 894 -4.18 -19.48 15.49
CA ALA A 894 -4.50 -20.49 16.51
C ALA A 894 -5.37 -21.63 15.93
N GLU A 895 -5.38 -22.76 16.64
CA GLU A 895 -6.30 -23.87 16.37
C GLU A 895 -7.76 -23.44 16.54
N LEU A 896 -8.65 -24.04 15.75
CA LEU A 896 -10.09 -23.87 15.89
C LEU A 896 -10.54 -24.52 17.20
N LYS A 897 -11.32 -23.78 17.98
CA LYS A 897 -11.97 -24.25 19.20
C LYS A 897 -13.47 -24.27 19.02
N HIS A 898 -14.12 -25.20 19.70
CA HIS A 898 -15.57 -25.30 19.78
C HIS A 898 -16.01 -25.14 21.23
N VAL A 899 -17.12 -24.44 21.42
CA VAL A 899 -17.78 -24.30 22.72
C VAL A 899 -19.28 -24.51 22.54
N ARG A 900 -19.92 -25.20 23.48
CA ARG A 900 -21.37 -25.47 23.44
C ARG A 900 -22.16 -24.46 24.27
N ALA A 901 -23.36 -24.14 23.80
CA ALA A 901 -24.36 -23.33 24.48
C ALA A 901 -25.62 -24.19 24.75
N GLU A 902 -25.95 -24.41 26.02
CA GLU A 902 -27.11 -25.22 26.42
C GLU A 902 -28.43 -24.46 26.24
N LYS A 903 -28.44 -23.16 26.59
CA LYS A 903 -29.61 -22.30 26.48
C LYS A 903 -29.60 -21.51 25.18
N GLU A 904 -28.67 -20.56 24.98
CA GLU A 904 -28.71 -19.69 23.80
C GLU A 904 -27.32 -19.19 23.35
N VAL A 905 -27.14 -19.05 22.03
CA VAL A 905 -26.07 -18.25 21.43
C VAL A 905 -26.62 -16.86 21.13
N ILE A 906 -25.92 -15.81 21.55
CA ILE A 906 -26.35 -14.42 21.40
C ILE A 906 -25.29 -13.62 20.65
N LEU A 907 -25.65 -13.10 19.48
CA LEU A 907 -24.75 -12.29 18.66
C LEU A 907 -24.86 -10.81 19.06
N SER A 908 -23.74 -10.20 19.40
CA SER A 908 -23.60 -8.80 19.80
C SER A 908 -22.40 -8.14 19.11
N GLY A 909 -22.15 -8.53 17.86
CA GLY A 909 -21.08 -8.01 17.01
C GLY A 909 -21.38 -6.64 16.39
N GLY A 910 -22.59 -6.11 16.57
CA GLY A 910 -23.03 -4.85 15.97
C GLY A 910 -23.53 -5.01 14.54
N ALA A 911 -23.89 -3.87 13.93
CA ALA A 911 -24.51 -3.79 12.61
C ALA A 911 -23.68 -4.35 11.44
N ILE A 912 -22.42 -4.70 11.67
CA ILE A 912 -21.53 -5.26 10.64
C ILE A 912 -21.22 -6.72 10.95
N ASN A 913 -20.65 -7.02 12.12
CA ASN A 913 -20.17 -8.37 12.41
C ASN A 913 -21.29 -9.37 12.73
N SER A 914 -22.44 -8.95 13.28
CA SER A 914 -23.56 -9.85 13.55
C SER A 914 -24.21 -10.41 12.27
N PRO A 915 -24.63 -9.59 11.27
CA PRO A 915 -25.13 -10.14 10.01
C PRO A 915 -24.04 -10.92 9.26
N GLN A 916 -22.78 -10.48 9.32
CA GLN A 916 -21.66 -11.19 8.69
C GLN A 916 -21.50 -12.61 9.28
N LEU A 917 -21.56 -12.74 10.60
CA LEU A 917 -21.45 -14.03 11.27
C LEU A 917 -22.66 -14.92 10.98
N LEU A 918 -23.88 -14.37 10.91
CA LEU A 918 -25.06 -15.12 10.46
C LEU A 918 -24.83 -15.72 9.06
N MET A 919 -24.33 -14.91 8.12
CA MET A 919 -24.04 -15.38 6.76
C MET A 919 -22.98 -16.49 6.74
N PHE A 920 -21.86 -16.34 7.46
CA PHE A 920 -20.85 -17.42 7.57
C PHE A 920 -21.40 -18.70 8.22
N SER A 921 -22.46 -18.55 9.02
CA SER A 921 -23.14 -19.66 9.66
C SER A 921 -24.23 -20.28 8.77
N GLY A 922 -24.41 -19.80 7.53
CA GLY A 922 -25.42 -20.31 6.60
C GLY A 922 -26.81 -19.69 6.79
N VAL A 923 -26.93 -18.59 7.53
CA VAL A 923 -28.18 -17.87 7.77
C VAL A 923 -28.15 -16.55 7.00
N GLY A 924 -28.92 -16.44 5.91
CA GLY A 924 -28.91 -15.26 5.04
C GLY A 924 -29.63 -15.48 3.72
N ASP A 925 -29.36 -14.62 2.72
CA ASP A 925 -29.88 -14.83 1.37
C ASP A 925 -29.29 -16.11 0.76
N ALA A 926 -30.17 -17.02 0.31
CA ALA A 926 -29.74 -18.37 -0.07
C ALA A 926 -28.91 -18.36 -1.35
N ASP A 927 -29.13 -17.42 -2.26
CA ASP A 927 -28.43 -17.36 -3.52
C ASP A 927 -27.07 -16.68 -3.35
N ASP A 928 -26.97 -15.66 -2.51
CA ASP A 928 -25.68 -15.06 -2.14
C ASP A 928 -24.78 -16.03 -1.37
N LEU A 929 -25.34 -16.85 -0.46
CA LEU A 929 -24.58 -17.88 0.26
C LEU A 929 -24.05 -18.99 -0.67
N LYS A 930 -24.90 -19.48 -1.58
CA LYS A 930 -24.51 -20.52 -2.56
C LYS A 930 -23.40 -20.05 -3.49
N LYS A 931 -23.38 -18.76 -3.89
CA LYS A 931 -22.31 -18.19 -4.73
C LYS A 931 -20.92 -18.26 -4.08
N LEU A 932 -20.86 -18.36 -2.76
CA LEU A 932 -19.63 -18.47 -1.97
C LEU A 932 -19.39 -19.89 -1.44
N ASP A 933 -20.12 -20.88 -1.96
CA ASP A 933 -20.07 -22.28 -1.52
C ASP A 933 -20.37 -22.47 -0.02
N LEU A 934 -21.16 -21.57 0.58
CA LEU A 934 -21.59 -21.69 1.96
C LEU A 934 -22.87 -22.51 2.07
N PRO A 935 -22.95 -23.47 3.01
CA PRO A 935 -24.17 -24.25 3.21
C PRO A 935 -25.29 -23.35 3.71
N VAL A 936 -26.47 -23.46 3.11
CA VAL A 936 -27.66 -22.73 3.55
C VAL A 936 -28.34 -23.51 4.68
N VAL A 937 -28.30 -22.95 5.89
CA VAL A 937 -29.04 -23.44 7.07
C VAL A 937 -30.44 -22.85 7.08
N GLN A 938 -30.57 -21.53 6.86
CA GLN A 938 -31.85 -20.84 6.85
C GLN A 938 -31.81 -19.67 5.87
N HIS A 939 -32.80 -19.63 4.97
CA HIS A 939 -32.99 -18.49 4.09
C HIS A 939 -33.65 -17.33 4.83
N LEU A 940 -32.89 -16.26 5.06
CA LEU A 940 -33.36 -14.97 5.58
C LEU A 940 -32.75 -13.85 4.72
N PRO A 941 -33.43 -13.44 3.63
CA PRO A 941 -32.87 -12.45 2.70
C PRO A 941 -32.70 -11.06 3.32
N GLY A 942 -33.32 -10.80 4.48
CA GLY A 942 -33.12 -9.57 5.24
C GLY A 942 -31.75 -9.42 5.90
N VAL A 943 -30.99 -10.51 6.09
CA VAL A 943 -29.66 -10.44 6.74
C VAL A 943 -28.72 -9.60 5.90
N GLY A 944 -28.15 -8.55 6.50
CA GLY A 944 -27.28 -7.58 5.86
C GLY A 944 -28.00 -6.51 5.03
N GLN A 945 -29.32 -6.60 4.82
CA GLN A 945 -30.08 -5.58 4.10
C GLN A 945 -30.49 -4.42 5.02
N ASN A 946 -31.10 -3.36 4.48
CA ASN A 946 -31.59 -2.23 5.26
C ASN A 946 -30.50 -1.52 6.08
N LEU A 947 -29.24 -1.56 5.60
CA LEU A 947 -28.14 -0.85 6.24
C LEU A 947 -28.43 0.65 6.24
N GLN A 948 -28.46 1.24 7.42
CA GLN A 948 -28.70 2.66 7.64
C GLN A 948 -27.59 3.24 8.51
N ASP A 949 -27.17 4.46 8.21
CA ASP A 949 -26.16 5.21 8.94
C ASP A 949 -26.51 6.70 8.88
N HIS A 950 -25.92 7.49 9.79
CA HIS A 950 -26.00 8.95 9.75
C HIS A 950 -24.82 9.49 8.97
N LEU A 951 -25.11 10.29 7.94
CA LEU A 951 -24.11 11.04 7.19
C LEU A 951 -24.04 12.47 7.76
N GLU A 952 -22.84 13.04 7.87
CA GLU A 952 -22.58 14.40 8.34
C GLU A 952 -21.58 15.12 7.41
N VAL A 953 -21.60 16.44 7.43
CA VAL A 953 -20.58 17.32 6.82
C VAL A 953 -20.03 18.28 7.88
N TYR A 954 -18.80 18.78 7.68
CA TYR A 954 -18.13 19.65 8.64
C TYR A 954 -18.13 21.11 8.19
N PHE A 955 -18.86 21.95 8.92
CA PHE A 955 -18.84 23.39 8.72
C PHE A 955 -17.74 24.01 9.59
N GLN A 956 -16.67 24.52 8.97
CA GLN A 956 -15.49 25.03 9.68
C GLN A 956 -15.36 26.54 9.54
N GLN A 957 -15.08 27.20 10.66
CA GLN A 957 -14.87 28.64 10.75
C GLN A 957 -13.52 28.92 11.41
N GLU A 958 -12.74 29.86 10.86
CA GLU A 958 -11.56 30.36 11.55
C GLU A 958 -11.96 31.03 12.86
N CYS A 959 -11.12 30.90 13.89
CA CYS A 959 -11.30 31.57 15.16
C CYS A 959 -10.27 32.69 15.31
N SER A 960 -10.74 33.92 15.50
CA SER A 960 -9.90 35.10 15.68
C SER A 960 -9.16 35.12 17.03
N GLN A 961 -9.56 34.27 17.98
CA GLN A 961 -9.00 34.21 19.33
C GLN A 961 -8.30 32.87 19.59
N PRO A 962 -7.22 32.85 20.40
CA PRO A 962 -6.44 31.66 20.68
C PRO A 962 -7.07 30.76 21.77
N ILE A 963 -8.36 30.44 21.64
CA ILE A 963 -9.18 29.76 22.66
C ILE A 963 -9.62 28.34 22.25
N THR A 964 -9.10 27.85 21.12
CA THR A 964 -9.46 26.54 20.53
C THR A 964 -8.43 25.46 20.90
N LEU A 965 -8.78 24.20 20.62
CA LEU A 965 -7.90 23.05 20.86
C LEU A 965 -6.66 23.01 19.97
N TYR A 966 -6.53 23.93 19.01
CA TYR A 966 -5.29 24.09 18.23
C TYR A 966 -4.06 24.24 19.14
N SER A 967 -4.21 24.97 20.25
CA SER A 967 -3.15 25.16 21.26
C SER A 967 -2.77 23.90 22.05
N ALA A 968 -3.56 22.82 21.94
CA ALA A 968 -3.33 21.53 22.61
C ALA A 968 -2.67 20.48 21.69
N GLN A 969 -2.29 20.86 20.47
CA GLN A 969 -1.62 19.98 19.51
C GLN A 969 -0.14 19.76 19.85
N TRP A 970 0.47 18.74 19.24
CA TRP A 970 1.89 18.37 19.41
C TRP A 970 2.87 19.52 19.13
N LYS A 971 2.48 20.49 18.28
CA LYS A 971 3.25 21.72 17.99
C LYS A 971 3.44 22.61 19.22
N PHE A 972 2.59 22.45 20.24
CA PHE A 972 2.65 23.15 21.52
C PHE A 972 2.89 22.13 22.64
N PRO A 973 4.08 21.49 22.68
CA PRO A 973 4.33 20.36 23.58
C PRO A 973 4.19 20.74 25.06
N HIS A 974 4.47 21.99 25.42
CA HIS A 974 4.27 22.50 26.78
C HIS A 974 2.80 22.43 27.25
N ASN A 975 1.85 22.73 26.35
CA ASN A 975 0.42 22.60 26.65
C ASN A 975 0.00 21.14 26.68
N MET A 976 0.42 20.35 25.70
CA MET A 976 0.10 18.92 25.62
C MET A 976 0.60 18.16 26.86
N ILE A 977 1.85 18.40 27.29
CA ILE A 977 2.44 17.82 28.50
C ILE A 977 1.68 18.28 29.74
N ARG A 978 1.35 19.57 29.86
CA ARG A 978 0.55 20.09 30.99
C ARG A 978 -0.82 19.42 31.07
N ILE A 979 -1.52 19.29 29.94
CA ILE A 979 -2.84 18.63 29.85
C ILE A 979 -2.72 17.16 30.26
N GLY A 980 -1.73 16.44 29.72
CA GLY A 980 -1.47 15.06 30.07
C GLY A 980 -1.16 14.88 31.56
N LEU A 981 -0.23 15.66 32.10
CA LEU A 981 0.13 15.62 33.53
C LEU A 981 -1.06 15.92 34.43
N GLN A 982 -1.86 16.92 34.10
CA GLN A 982 -3.06 17.26 34.89
C GLN A 982 -4.03 16.08 34.93
N TRP A 983 -4.27 15.42 33.79
CA TRP A 983 -5.14 14.25 33.74
C TRP A 983 -4.54 13.06 34.47
N PHE A 984 -3.27 12.71 34.26
CA PHE A 984 -2.62 11.59 34.94
C PHE A 984 -2.61 11.75 36.47
N LEU A 985 -2.40 12.97 36.97
CA LEU A 985 -2.34 13.24 38.41
C LEU A 985 -3.70 13.42 39.07
N THR A 986 -4.68 14.02 38.37
CA THR A 986 -5.94 14.47 39.00
C THR A 986 -7.21 14.04 38.27
N GLN A 987 -7.10 13.48 37.07
CA GLN A 987 -8.24 13.13 36.20
C GLN A 987 -9.16 14.34 35.94
N LYS A 988 -8.57 15.52 35.82
CA LYS A 988 -9.27 16.80 35.59
C LYS A 988 -8.61 17.56 34.43
N GLY A 989 -9.22 18.67 34.06
CA GLY A 989 -8.71 19.56 33.00
C GLY A 989 -9.15 19.11 31.61
N TRP A 990 -8.48 19.62 30.57
CA TRP A 990 -8.89 19.41 29.18
C TRP A 990 -8.84 17.93 28.77
N GLY A 991 -7.89 17.16 29.32
CA GLY A 991 -7.81 15.72 29.06
C GLY A 991 -9.07 14.93 29.48
N ALA A 992 -9.86 15.48 30.41
CA ALA A 992 -11.05 14.87 30.98
C ALA A 992 -12.36 15.22 30.23
N SER A 993 -12.30 15.89 29.07
CA SER A 993 -13.47 16.21 28.24
C SER A 993 -13.31 15.67 26.82
N ALA A 994 -14.43 15.34 26.19
CA ALA A 994 -14.49 15.05 24.75
C ALA A 994 -14.52 16.34 23.90
N HIS A 995 -14.79 17.48 24.54
CA HIS A 995 -14.97 18.80 23.92
C HIS A 995 -16.17 18.93 22.97
N LEU A 996 -17.15 18.02 23.05
CA LEU A 996 -18.44 18.08 22.36
C LEU A 996 -19.56 18.41 23.37
N GLU A 997 -19.49 19.59 23.98
CA GLU A 997 -20.29 19.91 25.18
C GLU A 997 -21.65 20.55 24.85
N THR A 998 -21.85 21.05 23.64
CA THR A 998 -23.13 21.62 23.18
C THR A 998 -23.43 21.19 21.76
N GLY A 999 -24.73 21.09 21.46
CA GLY A 999 -25.23 20.68 20.16
C GLY A 999 -26.64 21.21 19.93
N GLY A 1000 -27.35 20.59 19.00
CA GLY A 1000 -28.75 20.90 18.79
C GLY A 1000 -29.44 19.97 17.80
N PHE A 1001 -30.76 20.05 17.78
CA PHE A 1001 -31.63 19.35 16.86
C PHE A 1001 -32.69 20.30 16.34
N ILE A 1002 -32.84 20.40 15.02
CA ILE A 1002 -33.94 21.18 14.42
C ILE A 1002 -34.52 20.43 13.23
N ARG A 1003 -35.66 20.92 12.75
CA ARG A 1003 -36.29 20.50 11.50
C ARG A 1003 -35.64 21.25 10.35
N THR A 1004 -35.42 20.65 9.18
CA THR A 1004 -34.87 21.33 8.00
C THR A 1004 -35.89 22.24 7.30
N ARG A 1005 -37.19 21.95 7.47
CA ARG A 1005 -38.29 22.62 6.78
C ARG A 1005 -39.61 22.50 7.56
N PRO A 1006 -40.62 23.36 7.29
CA PRO A 1006 -41.98 23.16 7.77
C PRO A 1006 -42.58 21.81 7.36
N GLY A 1007 -43.56 21.32 8.13
CA GLY A 1007 -44.28 20.07 7.88
C GLY A 1007 -43.66 18.82 8.52
N LEU A 1008 -42.41 18.89 9.00
CA LEU A 1008 -41.76 17.77 9.69
C LEU A 1008 -42.25 17.66 11.14
N GLU A 1009 -42.62 16.46 11.58
CA GLU A 1009 -43.20 16.21 12.90
C GLU A 1009 -42.21 16.36 14.06
N HIS A 1010 -40.92 16.15 13.80
CA HIS A 1010 -39.83 16.22 14.77
C HIS A 1010 -38.50 16.52 14.06
N PRO A 1011 -37.45 16.94 14.77
CA PRO A 1011 -36.14 17.27 14.19
C PRO A 1011 -35.54 16.14 13.37
N ASN A 1012 -35.00 16.48 12.19
CA ASN A 1012 -34.33 15.55 11.28
C ASN A 1012 -32.86 15.91 11.03
N ILE A 1013 -32.33 16.98 11.64
CA ILE A 1013 -30.90 17.31 11.60
C ILE A 1013 -30.32 17.47 13.00
N GLN A 1014 -29.09 16.97 13.17
CA GLN A 1014 -28.32 17.05 14.41
C GLN A 1014 -27.10 17.95 14.23
N PHE A 1015 -26.69 18.63 15.29
CA PHE A 1015 -25.52 19.48 15.37
C PHE A 1015 -24.61 19.04 16.52
N HIS A 1016 -23.33 18.83 16.24
CA HIS A 1016 -22.29 18.66 17.26
C HIS A 1016 -21.25 19.78 17.14
N PHE A 1017 -21.15 20.65 18.15
CA PHE A 1017 -20.20 21.76 18.12
C PHE A 1017 -18.86 21.37 18.75
N LEU A 1018 -17.77 21.70 18.06
CA LEU A 1018 -16.40 21.42 18.50
C LEU A 1018 -15.52 22.67 18.38
N PRO A 1019 -14.82 23.11 19.44
CA PRO A 1019 -13.85 24.21 19.39
C PRO A 1019 -12.50 23.75 18.80
N SER A 1020 -12.56 23.06 17.66
CA SER A 1020 -11.43 22.54 16.86
C SER A 1020 -11.91 22.21 15.45
N THR A 1021 -10.97 21.90 14.55
CA THR A 1021 -11.26 21.27 13.26
C THR A 1021 -10.97 19.77 13.31
N VAL A 1022 -11.76 18.98 12.60
CA VAL A 1022 -11.49 17.57 12.31
C VAL A 1022 -11.27 17.47 10.80
N ASN A 1023 -10.07 17.08 10.40
CA ASN A 1023 -9.73 16.83 9.00
C ASN A 1023 -9.28 15.39 8.88
N ASP A 1024 -9.82 14.69 7.88
CA ASP A 1024 -9.49 13.29 7.61
C ASP A 1024 -9.65 12.39 8.86
N HIS A 1025 -10.82 12.47 9.51
CA HIS A 1025 -11.15 11.78 10.77
C HIS A 1025 -10.13 11.99 11.91
N GLY A 1026 -9.43 13.13 11.90
CA GLY A 1026 -8.40 13.48 12.88
C GLY A 1026 -6.99 13.01 12.52
N ARG A 1027 -6.79 12.36 11.37
CA ARG A 1027 -5.46 11.99 10.85
C ARG A 1027 -4.67 13.21 10.38
N LYS A 1028 -5.37 14.29 9.98
CA LYS A 1028 -4.75 15.56 9.59
C LYS A 1028 -5.01 16.64 10.63
N MET A 1029 -3.94 17.21 11.18
CA MET A 1029 -4.03 18.33 12.12
C MET A 1029 -4.40 19.63 11.41
N GLY A 1030 -5.22 20.45 12.06
CA GLY A 1030 -5.47 21.83 11.61
C GLY A 1030 -4.21 22.70 11.69
N ASP A 1031 -4.15 23.76 10.89
CA ASP A 1031 -2.99 24.67 10.80
C ASP A 1031 -3.19 25.97 11.58
N ARG A 1032 -4.40 26.26 12.08
CA ARG A 1032 -4.77 27.50 12.78
C ARG A 1032 -5.84 27.30 13.85
N HIS A 1033 -6.10 28.34 14.62
CA HIS A 1033 -7.27 28.39 15.51
C HIS A 1033 -8.55 28.42 14.69
N ALA A 1034 -9.40 27.42 14.90
CA ALA A 1034 -10.69 27.27 14.23
C ALA A 1034 -11.65 26.45 15.09
N PHE A 1035 -12.95 26.59 14.83
CA PHE A 1035 -14.02 25.80 15.40
C PHE A 1035 -14.92 25.26 14.29
N GLN A 1036 -15.72 24.24 14.60
CA GLN A 1036 -16.60 23.65 13.61
C GLN A 1036 -17.90 23.15 14.22
N CYS A 1037 -18.87 22.89 13.35
CA CYS A 1037 -20.02 22.07 13.68
C CYS A 1037 -20.06 20.85 12.75
N HIS A 1038 -20.26 19.67 13.31
CA HIS A 1038 -20.71 18.51 12.55
C HIS A 1038 -22.21 18.63 12.40
N MET A 1039 -22.70 18.53 11.17
CA MET A 1039 -24.13 18.63 10.89
C MET A 1039 -24.50 17.56 9.87
N GLY A 1040 -25.61 16.88 10.12
CA GLY A 1040 -26.09 15.82 9.24
C GLY A 1040 -27.55 15.49 9.46
N THR A 1041 -28.11 14.75 8.51
CA THR A 1041 -29.49 14.26 8.57
C THR A 1041 -29.54 12.97 9.37
N MET A 1042 -30.62 12.82 10.14
CA MET A 1042 -30.79 11.70 11.07
C MET A 1042 -31.82 10.66 10.61
N ILE A 1043 -32.59 10.99 9.56
CA ILE A 1043 -33.71 10.17 9.08
C ILE A 1043 -33.61 10.01 7.56
N SER A 1044 -32.41 9.75 7.06
CA SER A 1044 -32.19 9.52 5.64
C SER A 1044 -33.05 8.35 5.14
N PRO A 1045 -33.76 8.49 4.00
CA PRO A 1045 -34.48 7.38 3.38
C PRO A 1045 -33.56 6.49 2.52
N SER A 1046 -32.29 6.85 2.31
CA SER A 1046 -31.31 5.95 1.69
C SER A 1046 -31.19 4.63 2.44
N ARG A 1047 -31.11 3.54 1.69
CA ARG A 1047 -30.95 2.18 2.23
C ARG A 1047 -29.84 1.47 1.49
N GLY A 1048 -28.92 0.92 2.27
CA GLY A 1048 -27.79 0.16 1.80
C GLY A 1048 -27.89 -1.33 2.13
N TYR A 1049 -26.78 -2.03 1.90
CA TYR A 1049 -26.60 -3.42 2.28
C TYR A 1049 -25.16 -3.73 2.72
N LEU A 1050 -25.04 -4.88 3.36
CA LEU A 1050 -23.80 -5.59 3.66
C LEU A 1050 -23.86 -6.97 3.01
N LYS A 1051 -22.78 -7.42 2.38
CA LYS A 1051 -22.63 -8.80 1.87
C LYS A 1051 -21.27 -9.39 2.20
N LEU A 1052 -21.17 -10.71 2.25
CA LEU A 1052 -19.88 -11.37 2.29
C LEU A 1052 -19.09 -11.11 1.01
N LYS A 1053 -17.82 -10.74 1.15
CA LYS A 1053 -16.88 -10.62 0.04
C LYS A 1053 -16.34 -11.99 -0.38
N SER A 1054 -16.09 -12.87 0.59
CA SER A 1054 -15.55 -14.20 0.42
C SER A 1054 -16.03 -15.12 1.55
N ALA A 1055 -15.69 -16.41 1.49
CA ALA A 1055 -15.92 -17.37 2.57
C ALA A 1055 -14.89 -17.24 3.73
N ASN A 1056 -13.92 -16.33 3.65
CA ASN A 1056 -12.91 -16.14 4.69
C ASN A 1056 -13.44 -15.19 5.79
N PRO A 1057 -13.57 -15.64 7.05
CA PRO A 1057 -14.10 -14.81 8.14
C PRO A 1057 -13.21 -13.64 8.55
N TYR A 1058 -11.98 -13.57 8.04
CA TYR A 1058 -11.07 -12.44 8.27
C TYR A 1058 -11.18 -11.34 7.22
N ASP A 1059 -11.86 -11.62 6.09
CA ASP A 1059 -12.05 -10.60 5.06
C ASP A 1059 -13.18 -9.65 5.48
N HIS A 1060 -12.97 -8.36 5.24
CA HIS A 1060 -14.02 -7.37 5.46
C HIS A 1060 -15.20 -7.62 4.51
N PRO A 1061 -16.44 -7.44 4.99
CA PRO A 1061 -17.61 -7.57 4.13
C PRO A 1061 -17.67 -6.41 3.13
N ILE A 1062 -18.43 -6.60 2.06
CA ILE A 1062 -18.86 -5.52 1.17
C ILE A 1062 -19.82 -4.64 1.97
N LEU A 1063 -19.50 -3.35 2.08
CA LEU A 1063 -20.30 -2.35 2.79
C LEU A 1063 -20.75 -1.28 1.80
N ASP A 1064 -22.04 -1.25 1.47
CA ASP A 1064 -22.61 -0.23 0.61
C ASP A 1064 -23.79 0.45 1.32
N PRO A 1065 -23.56 1.55 2.05
CA PRO A 1065 -24.64 2.33 2.68
C PRO A 1065 -25.52 3.05 1.65
N ASN A 1066 -25.05 3.20 0.41
CA ASN A 1066 -25.79 3.85 -0.68
C ASN A 1066 -26.22 5.29 -0.31
N TYR A 1067 -25.27 6.07 0.21
CA TYR A 1067 -25.51 7.43 0.68
C TYR A 1067 -26.06 8.34 -0.42
N MET A 1068 -26.94 9.28 -0.06
CA MET A 1068 -27.48 10.30 -0.97
C MET A 1068 -28.14 9.72 -2.23
N SER A 1069 -28.73 8.53 -2.11
CA SER A 1069 -29.39 7.83 -3.22
C SER A 1069 -30.80 8.33 -3.51
N THR A 1070 -31.33 9.23 -2.67
CA THR A 1070 -32.68 9.78 -2.80
C THR A 1070 -32.64 11.30 -2.90
N GLU A 1071 -33.67 11.90 -3.51
CA GLU A 1071 -33.80 13.36 -3.64
C GLU A 1071 -33.98 14.05 -2.28
N GLU A 1072 -34.65 13.38 -1.33
CA GLU A 1072 -34.91 13.95 -0.01
C GLU A 1072 -33.62 14.22 0.77
N ASP A 1073 -32.60 13.35 0.63
CA ASP A 1073 -31.29 13.58 1.22
C ASP A 1073 -30.66 14.88 0.72
N TRP A 1074 -30.72 15.15 -0.58
CA TRP A 1074 -30.15 16.38 -1.17
C TRP A 1074 -30.89 17.63 -0.67
N VAL A 1075 -32.22 17.57 -0.62
CA VAL A 1075 -33.05 18.68 -0.09
C VAL A 1075 -32.67 18.99 1.36
N ASP A 1076 -32.56 17.96 2.19
CA ASP A 1076 -32.27 18.14 3.62
C ASP A 1076 -30.85 18.60 3.89
N PHE A 1077 -29.84 18.05 3.21
CA PHE A 1077 -28.47 18.50 3.38
C PHE A 1077 -28.25 19.94 2.89
N ARG A 1078 -28.85 20.33 1.75
CA ARG A 1078 -28.78 21.72 1.28
C ARG A 1078 -29.40 22.68 2.28
N ALA A 1079 -30.55 22.32 2.85
CA ALA A 1079 -31.19 23.11 3.90
C ALA A 1079 -30.25 23.19 5.13
N ALA A 1080 -29.71 22.07 5.58
CA ALA A 1080 -28.85 22.01 6.75
C ALA A 1080 -27.57 22.85 6.60
N VAL A 1081 -26.93 22.88 5.42
CA VAL A 1081 -25.79 23.78 5.13
C VAL A 1081 -26.20 25.24 5.27
N ARG A 1082 -27.34 25.64 4.71
CA ARG A 1082 -27.85 27.02 4.78
C ARG A 1082 -28.17 27.45 6.20
N LEU A 1083 -28.85 26.59 6.96
CA LEU A 1083 -29.22 26.85 8.35
C LEU A 1083 -27.99 26.94 9.25
N THR A 1084 -26.98 26.09 9.02
CA THR A 1084 -25.70 26.17 9.77
C THR A 1084 -25.00 27.50 9.52
N ARG A 1085 -24.92 27.93 8.26
CA ARG A 1085 -24.32 29.22 7.89
C ARG A 1085 -25.06 30.40 8.52
N GLU A 1086 -26.39 30.34 8.55
CA GLU A 1086 -27.23 31.35 9.21
C GLU A 1086 -26.94 31.44 10.71
N ILE A 1087 -26.79 30.31 11.40
CA ILE A 1087 -26.45 30.28 12.83
C ILE A 1087 -25.06 30.89 13.06
N PHE A 1088 -24.05 30.50 12.28
CA PHE A 1088 -22.69 31.03 12.43
C PHE A 1088 -22.59 32.53 12.10
N ALA A 1089 -23.51 33.07 11.30
CA ALA A 1089 -23.59 34.49 10.96
C ALA A 1089 -24.16 35.37 12.09
N GLN A 1090 -24.71 34.79 13.16
CA GLN A 1090 -25.34 35.56 14.24
C GLN A 1090 -24.34 36.34 15.11
N LYS A 1091 -24.83 37.40 15.76
CA LYS A 1091 -24.01 38.36 16.53
C LYS A 1091 -23.20 37.73 17.64
N ALA A 1092 -23.69 36.63 18.24
CA ALA A 1092 -22.97 35.91 19.29
C ALA A 1092 -21.56 35.45 18.86
N PHE A 1093 -21.34 35.23 17.56
CA PHE A 1093 -20.03 34.85 17.02
C PHE A 1093 -19.15 36.03 16.56
N ASP A 1094 -19.63 37.29 16.57
CA ASP A 1094 -18.91 38.46 16.00
C ASP A 1094 -17.48 38.60 16.55
N GLN A 1095 -17.30 38.34 17.85
CA GLN A 1095 -16.00 38.46 18.52
C GLN A 1095 -15.06 37.27 18.29
N PHE A 1096 -15.55 36.15 17.76
CA PHE A 1096 -14.83 34.88 17.63
C PHE A 1096 -14.59 34.45 16.17
N ARG A 1097 -15.51 34.76 15.25
CA ARG A 1097 -15.44 34.24 13.87
C ARG A 1097 -14.47 35.03 13.01
N GLY A 1098 -13.53 34.33 12.38
CA GLY A 1098 -12.77 34.77 11.23
C GLY A 1098 -13.49 34.40 9.92
N PRO A 1099 -12.77 34.17 8.81
CA PRO A 1099 -13.35 33.65 7.56
C PRO A 1099 -13.94 32.24 7.66
N GLU A 1100 -14.91 31.92 6.80
CA GLU A 1100 -15.43 30.56 6.61
C GLU A 1100 -14.37 29.71 5.89
N LEU A 1101 -14.01 28.56 6.47
CA LEU A 1101 -12.99 27.66 5.93
C LEU A 1101 -13.60 26.56 5.06
N LEU A 1102 -14.62 25.87 5.57
CA LEU A 1102 -15.40 24.86 4.85
C LEU A 1102 -16.90 25.08 5.12
N PRO A 1103 -17.77 25.00 4.10
CA PRO A 1103 -17.48 24.78 2.68
C PRO A 1103 -16.75 25.95 1.97
N GLY A 1104 -16.75 27.13 2.59
CA GLY A 1104 -16.17 28.34 2.06
C GLY A 1104 -17.23 29.28 1.50
N SER A 1105 -17.03 30.59 1.67
CA SER A 1105 -18.05 31.61 1.38
C SER A 1105 -18.50 31.69 -0.09
N HIS A 1106 -17.76 31.07 -1.01
CA HIS A 1106 -18.07 31.00 -2.43
C HIS A 1106 -19.06 29.87 -2.78
N VAL A 1107 -19.30 28.91 -1.87
CA VAL A 1107 -20.23 27.79 -2.04
C VAL A 1107 -21.63 28.24 -1.65
N THR A 1108 -22.44 28.63 -2.64
CA THR A 1108 -23.74 29.31 -2.45
C THR A 1108 -24.88 28.69 -3.25
N THR A 1109 -24.64 28.19 -4.47
CA THR A 1109 -25.68 27.52 -5.27
C THR A 1109 -25.90 26.09 -4.83
N ASP A 1110 -27.04 25.50 -5.20
CA ASP A 1110 -27.36 24.11 -4.91
C ASP A 1110 -26.28 23.16 -5.45
N GLU A 1111 -25.81 23.38 -6.68
CA GLU A 1111 -24.80 22.54 -7.33
C GLU A 1111 -23.44 22.61 -6.62
N GLN A 1112 -23.08 23.79 -6.12
CA GLN A 1112 -21.85 23.98 -5.35
C GLN A 1112 -21.96 23.29 -3.99
N ILE A 1113 -23.11 23.40 -3.32
CA ILE A 1113 -23.39 22.73 -2.05
C ILE A 1113 -23.36 21.20 -2.24
N ASP A 1114 -24.00 20.69 -3.29
CA ASP A 1114 -23.97 19.26 -3.63
C ASP A 1114 -22.55 18.78 -3.88
N THR A 1115 -21.75 19.54 -4.62
CA THR A 1115 -20.35 19.20 -4.89
C THR A 1115 -19.55 19.14 -3.59
N TYR A 1116 -19.79 20.06 -2.65
CA TYR A 1116 -19.20 20.01 -1.33
C TYR A 1116 -19.64 18.77 -0.54
N ILE A 1117 -20.94 18.47 -0.49
CA ILE A 1117 -21.47 17.27 0.19
C ILE A 1117 -20.86 15.99 -0.39
N LYS A 1118 -20.80 15.88 -1.72
CA LYS A 1118 -20.20 14.73 -2.41
C LYS A 1118 -18.75 14.51 -2.01
N ASN A 1119 -17.98 15.59 -1.88
CA ASN A 1119 -16.55 15.54 -1.58
C ASN A 1119 -16.22 15.39 -0.10
N TYR A 1120 -17.07 15.90 0.79
CA TYR A 1120 -16.74 16.05 2.22
C TYR A 1120 -17.74 15.40 3.18
N GLY A 1121 -18.87 14.89 2.69
CA GLY A 1121 -19.79 14.10 3.51
C GLY A 1121 -19.10 12.87 4.07
N ASP A 1122 -19.40 12.51 5.31
CA ASP A 1122 -18.79 11.37 5.98
C ASP A 1122 -19.74 10.71 6.98
N SER A 1123 -19.47 9.45 7.31
CA SER A 1123 -20.23 8.72 8.32
C SER A 1123 -20.02 9.33 9.70
N ALA A 1124 -21.09 9.46 10.47
CA ALA A 1124 -21.06 9.74 11.91
C ALA A 1124 -20.82 8.46 12.75
N TYR A 1125 -20.51 7.34 12.08
CA TYR A 1125 -20.18 6.03 12.65
C TYR A 1125 -21.35 5.34 13.36
N HIS A 1126 -22.54 5.51 12.80
CA HIS A 1126 -23.81 5.01 13.31
C HIS A 1126 -24.47 3.93 12.41
N PRO A 1127 -23.74 2.94 11.83
CA PRO A 1127 -24.37 1.88 11.06
C PRO A 1127 -25.30 1.04 11.96
N SER A 1128 -26.45 0.66 11.40
CA SER A 1128 -27.55 -0.03 12.09
C SER A 1128 -28.43 -0.83 11.12
N CYS A 1129 -29.45 -1.50 11.68
CA CYS A 1129 -30.61 -2.04 10.95
C CYS A 1129 -30.42 -3.27 10.05
N THR A 1130 -29.21 -3.84 10.01
CA THR A 1130 -28.83 -4.97 9.16
C THR A 1130 -29.37 -6.35 9.54
N CYS A 1131 -30.00 -6.47 10.71
CA CYS A 1131 -30.72 -7.65 11.16
C CYS A 1131 -32.10 -7.24 11.69
N LYS A 1132 -32.83 -6.42 10.92
CA LYS A 1132 -34.02 -5.71 11.39
C LYS A 1132 -35.01 -6.59 12.14
N MET A 1133 -35.53 -6.06 13.24
CA MET A 1133 -36.66 -6.61 13.97
C MET A 1133 -37.96 -6.32 13.23
N GLY A 1134 -38.91 -7.26 13.25
CA GLY A 1134 -40.21 -7.06 12.63
C GLY A 1134 -41.24 -8.13 12.99
N ALA A 1135 -42.42 -7.98 12.40
CA ALA A 1135 -43.52 -8.94 12.52
C ALA A 1135 -43.21 -10.27 11.82
N GLU A 1136 -43.89 -11.35 12.20
CA GLU A 1136 -43.65 -12.69 11.66
C GLU A 1136 -43.94 -12.81 10.15
N ASP A 1137 -44.79 -11.94 9.60
CA ASP A 1137 -45.15 -11.89 8.18
C ASP A 1137 -44.27 -10.93 7.35
N ASP A 1138 -43.36 -10.17 7.99
CA ASP A 1138 -42.38 -9.34 7.31
C ASP A 1138 -41.22 -10.20 6.77
N LYS A 1139 -41.25 -10.47 5.47
CA LYS A 1139 -40.26 -11.31 4.79
C LYS A 1139 -38.82 -10.79 4.85
N MET A 1140 -38.63 -9.51 5.18
CA MET A 1140 -37.32 -8.91 5.33
C MET A 1140 -36.88 -8.82 6.80
N ALA A 1141 -37.73 -9.19 7.75
CA ALA A 1141 -37.34 -9.24 9.15
C ALA A 1141 -36.40 -10.41 9.41
N VAL A 1142 -35.38 -10.17 10.23
CA VAL A 1142 -34.36 -11.17 10.60
C VAL A 1142 -34.63 -11.71 12.00
N VAL A 1143 -35.10 -10.84 12.89
CA VAL A 1143 -35.47 -11.22 14.26
C VAL A 1143 -36.90 -10.84 14.59
N ASN A 1144 -37.53 -11.60 15.47
CA ASN A 1144 -38.83 -11.27 16.02
C ASN A 1144 -38.73 -10.19 17.13
N ASN A 1145 -39.88 -9.80 17.70
CA ASN A 1145 -39.95 -8.77 18.77
C ASN A 1145 -39.26 -9.15 20.09
N LYS A 1146 -38.78 -10.40 20.20
CA LYS A 1146 -37.94 -10.91 21.30
C LYS A 1146 -36.47 -11.02 20.90
N ALA A 1147 -36.08 -10.49 19.74
CA ALA A 1147 -34.73 -10.56 19.18
C ALA A 1147 -34.25 -11.99 18.81
N GLN A 1148 -35.18 -12.94 18.65
CA GLN A 1148 -34.87 -14.31 18.20
C GLN A 1148 -34.79 -14.36 16.68
N VAL A 1149 -33.77 -15.03 16.15
CA VAL A 1149 -33.59 -15.20 14.70
C VAL A 1149 -34.70 -16.08 14.14
N PHE A 1150 -35.38 -15.62 13.10
CA PHE A 1150 -36.49 -16.37 12.50
C PHE A 1150 -36.05 -17.73 11.95
N GLY A 1151 -36.83 -18.77 12.25
CA GLY A 1151 -36.57 -20.13 11.79
C GLY A 1151 -35.44 -20.87 12.53
N ILE A 1152 -34.74 -20.22 13.47
CA ILE A 1152 -33.63 -20.81 14.22
C ILE A 1152 -33.93 -20.80 15.72
N GLU A 1153 -33.83 -21.96 16.35
CA GLU A 1153 -33.93 -22.09 17.79
C GLU A 1153 -32.60 -21.70 18.46
N ASN A 1154 -32.68 -21.18 19.69
CA ASN A 1154 -31.52 -20.85 20.53
C ASN A 1154 -30.54 -19.81 19.96
N LEU A 1155 -30.95 -19.01 18.98
CA LEU A 1155 -30.12 -17.95 18.42
C LEU A 1155 -30.81 -16.59 18.53
N ARG A 1156 -30.10 -15.61 19.08
CA ARG A 1156 -30.52 -14.20 19.09
C ARG A 1156 -29.47 -13.29 18.50
N VAL A 1157 -29.92 -12.14 18.01
CA VAL A 1157 -29.06 -10.99 17.72
C VAL A 1157 -29.50 -9.85 18.63
N VAL A 1158 -28.58 -9.29 19.40
CA VAL A 1158 -28.86 -8.19 20.33
C VAL A 1158 -27.74 -7.17 20.19
N ASP A 1159 -27.96 -6.19 19.32
CA ASP A 1159 -27.13 -5.01 19.11
C ASP A 1159 -27.84 -4.01 18.16
N ALA A 1160 -27.14 -3.00 17.63
CA ALA A 1160 -27.71 -1.99 16.73
C ALA A 1160 -28.25 -2.53 15.39
N SER A 1161 -27.88 -3.76 14.98
CA SER A 1161 -28.39 -4.39 13.76
C SER A 1161 -29.90 -4.63 13.81
N ILE A 1162 -30.49 -4.83 15.00
CA ILE A 1162 -31.92 -5.21 15.10
C ILE A 1162 -32.89 -4.04 15.03
N MET A 1163 -32.38 -2.81 15.05
CA MET A 1163 -33.22 -1.62 14.89
C MET A 1163 -34.00 -1.72 13.57
N PRO A 1164 -35.34 -1.57 13.55
CA PRO A 1164 -36.09 -1.57 12.29
C PRO A 1164 -35.69 -0.42 11.37
N SER A 1165 -35.51 0.76 11.97
CA SER A 1165 -35.04 1.99 11.34
C SER A 1165 -34.08 2.71 12.28
N VAL A 1166 -33.14 3.49 11.75
CA VAL A 1166 -32.23 4.27 12.60
C VAL A 1166 -33.01 5.31 13.43
N VAL A 1167 -32.50 5.68 14.61
CA VAL A 1167 -33.10 6.70 15.48
C VAL A 1167 -32.42 8.04 15.32
N SER A 1168 -33.11 9.12 15.65
CA SER A 1168 -32.66 10.50 15.52
C SER A 1168 -31.65 10.91 16.61
N GLY A 1169 -30.53 10.18 16.70
CA GLY A 1169 -29.46 10.40 17.68
C GLY A 1169 -28.32 9.38 17.59
N ASN A 1170 -27.28 9.58 18.40
CA ASN A 1170 -26.14 8.66 18.46
C ASN A 1170 -26.56 7.27 19.00
N LEU A 1171 -26.00 6.18 18.45
CA LEU A 1171 -26.56 4.84 18.65
C LEU A 1171 -26.10 4.08 19.90
N ASN A 1172 -25.18 4.62 20.70
CA ASN A 1172 -24.67 3.89 21.87
C ASN A 1172 -25.75 3.70 22.95
N ALA A 1173 -26.48 4.77 23.31
CA ALA A 1173 -27.54 4.66 24.32
C ALA A 1173 -28.71 3.77 23.85
N PRO A 1174 -29.24 3.92 22.62
CA PRO A 1174 -30.24 2.99 22.08
C PRO A 1174 -29.79 1.53 22.11
N THR A 1175 -28.53 1.25 21.76
CA THR A 1175 -27.98 -0.12 21.80
C THR A 1175 -27.95 -0.70 23.21
N ILE A 1176 -27.55 0.10 24.21
CA ILE A 1176 -27.53 -0.30 25.62
C ILE A 1176 -28.96 -0.54 26.13
N MET A 1177 -29.90 0.34 25.79
CA MET A 1177 -31.33 0.18 26.12
C MET A 1177 -31.91 -1.11 25.54
N THR A 1178 -31.63 -1.39 24.26
CA THR A 1178 -32.04 -2.64 23.60
C THR A 1178 -31.50 -3.86 24.34
N ALA A 1179 -30.24 -3.83 24.75
CA ALA A 1179 -29.63 -4.93 25.50
C ALA A 1179 -30.21 -5.11 26.91
N GLU A 1180 -30.51 -4.02 27.62
CA GLU A 1180 -31.16 -4.06 28.95
C GLU A 1180 -32.54 -4.71 28.88
N LYS A 1181 -33.32 -4.37 27.85
CA LYS A 1181 -34.64 -4.93 27.62
C LYS A 1181 -34.58 -6.38 27.16
N CYS A 1182 -33.68 -6.70 26.23
CA CYS A 1182 -33.46 -8.08 25.79
C CYS A 1182 -32.97 -8.98 26.93
N ALA A 1183 -32.18 -8.46 27.88
CA ALA A 1183 -31.78 -9.24 29.06
C ALA A 1183 -32.99 -9.69 29.89
N ASP A 1184 -33.98 -8.81 30.13
CA ASP A 1184 -35.21 -9.18 30.83
C ASP A 1184 -36.04 -10.19 30.02
N ILE A 1185 -36.10 -10.04 28.70
CA ILE A 1185 -36.76 -11.01 27.79
C ILE A 1185 -36.10 -12.39 27.87
N ILE A 1186 -34.77 -12.47 27.85
CA ILE A 1186 -34.00 -13.72 27.90
C ILE A 1186 -34.17 -14.42 29.26
N LEU A 1187 -34.20 -13.65 30.34
CA LEU A 1187 -34.40 -14.16 31.70
C LEU A 1187 -35.87 -14.50 32.01
N GLY A 1188 -36.81 -14.18 31.11
CA GLY A 1188 -38.25 -14.38 31.33
C GLY A 1188 -38.84 -13.42 32.36
N ASN A 1189 -38.18 -12.28 32.63
CA ASN A 1189 -38.68 -11.24 33.50
C ASN A 1189 -39.87 -10.51 32.86
N PRO A 1190 -40.85 -10.05 33.64
CA PRO A 1190 -41.90 -9.19 33.11
C PRO A 1190 -41.31 -7.87 32.58
N PRO A 1191 -41.81 -7.32 31.47
CA PRO A 1191 -41.39 -6.01 30.98
C PRO A 1191 -41.57 -4.92 32.04
N LEU A 1192 -40.64 -3.98 32.12
CA LEU A 1192 -40.80 -2.80 32.98
C LEU A 1192 -42.08 -2.03 32.64
N PRO A 1193 -42.74 -1.39 33.63
CA PRO A 1193 -43.96 -0.63 33.40
C PRO A 1193 -43.77 0.47 32.34
N ARG A 1194 -44.72 0.56 31.42
CA ARG A 1194 -44.74 1.60 30.38
C ARG A 1194 -44.71 2.99 31.00
N SER A 1195 -43.90 3.87 30.43
CA SER A 1195 -43.81 5.27 30.87
C SER A 1195 -45.04 6.08 30.45
N THR A 1196 -45.40 7.06 31.27
CA THR A 1196 -46.42 8.08 30.99
C THR A 1196 -45.82 9.44 30.64
N ALA A 1197 -44.50 9.52 30.52
CA ALA A 1197 -43.77 10.75 30.27
C ALA A 1197 -44.26 11.44 29.00
N LYS A 1198 -44.46 12.75 29.07
CA LYS A 1198 -44.90 13.54 27.92
C LYS A 1198 -43.73 13.73 26.95
N VAL A 1199 -44.05 13.95 25.68
CA VAL A 1199 -43.06 14.32 24.66
C VAL A 1199 -43.47 15.68 24.12
N TRP A 1200 -42.52 16.61 24.06
CA TRP A 1200 -42.77 17.92 23.50
C TRP A 1200 -43.14 17.83 22.01
N ARG A 1201 -43.99 18.74 21.57
CA ARG A 1201 -44.38 18.90 20.17
C ARG A 1201 -44.41 20.39 19.85
N PRO A 1202 -44.00 20.80 18.64
CA PRO A 1202 -44.14 22.20 18.22
C PRO A 1202 -45.63 22.60 18.21
N LYS A 1203 -45.93 23.86 18.54
CA LYS A 1203 -47.31 24.39 18.53
C LYS A 1203 -47.97 24.30 17.15
N SER A 1204 -47.18 24.48 16.08
CA SER A 1204 -47.59 24.31 14.69
C SER A 1204 -46.47 23.68 13.87
N LEU A 1205 -46.83 22.91 12.83
CA LEU A 1205 -45.90 22.37 11.84
C LEU A 1205 -45.71 23.31 10.64
N ASP A 1206 -46.52 24.36 10.50
CA ASP A 1206 -46.48 25.29 9.36
C ASP A 1206 -45.22 26.15 9.34
N THR A 1207 -44.53 26.25 10.48
CA THR A 1207 -43.24 26.92 10.60
C THR A 1207 -42.18 25.99 11.16
N GLN A 1208 -40.94 26.20 10.69
CA GLN A 1208 -39.75 25.58 11.26
C GLN A 1208 -39.37 26.19 12.60
N ARG A 1209 -39.67 27.48 12.80
CA ARG A 1209 -39.24 28.29 13.95
C ARG A 1209 -40.42 28.75 14.78
N THR A 1210 -40.18 29.02 16.05
CA THR A 1210 -41.13 29.70 16.92
C THR A 1210 -41.09 31.20 16.62
N THR A 1211 -42.14 31.75 16.00
CA THR A 1211 -42.25 33.17 15.64
C THR A 1211 -42.76 34.06 16.77
N GLU A 1212 -43.02 33.49 17.94
CA GLU A 1212 -43.35 34.26 19.15
C GLU A 1212 -42.03 34.68 19.80
N GLY A 1213 -41.81 36.00 19.86
CA GLY A 1213 -40.59 36.60 20.39
C GLY A 1213 -40.27 36.15 21.81
N VAL A 1214 -38.98 36.14 22.11
CA VAL A 1214 -38.42 36.01 23.46
C VAL A 1214 -38.79 37.26 24.26
N ASP A 1215 -40.02 37.31 24.76
CA ASP A 1215 -40.49 38.18 25.82
C ASP A 1215 -41.48 37.37 26.67
N ASP A 1216 -40.95 36.53 27.57
CA ASP A 1216 -41.52 36.22 28.90
C ASP A 1216 -40.45 35.58 29.80
#